data_AF-A0A7S1A209-F1
#
_entry.id   AF-A0A7S1A209-F1
#
_cell.length_a   1.000
_cell.length_b   1.000
_cell.length_c   1.000
_cell.angle_alpha   90.00
_cell.angle_beta   90.00
_cell.angle_gamma   90.00
#
_symmetry.space_group_name_H-M   'P 1'
#
loop_
_entity.id
_entity.type
_entity.pdbx_description
1 polymer ?
#
loop_
_entity_poly.entity_id
_entity_poly.type
_entity_poly.pdbx_seq_one_letter_code
_entity_poly.pdbx_strand_id
1 'polypeptide(L)'
;QVSGSSSKGRPREEMSVQCKAGRAARARGTAGRLVKVSALGTRTVVTTPAPSSMNREHREKLERTIANSLVHTLSQEHMSVASTVVPWYLRGFPSIYFNSVAESTRLAHLKGLAALNGIHQQSSDTDVSLSLTSKSDEPHLQDVTVIATDCRPGTLHRALKALRSPLESGELRRAQVYSSSDHTLSLTIFTYGTSTDEYQAATLDDAEALLSQLSSTASDGFKDDTLFDFVSACSPSYLRNLSHRRYVRERRLFESVRGSEGADVLFSPDAKDADRMWLSMAAANVSPEVLLTKVTELLAVRGLNVLRMNFDLIRDDQGSVGSKPGSVSMISFLISPMGDEVSASDLESPFWQELARNLRRIKWLDQATLDLALSTCPEMGLDRAEILTALCSMLHGPLSKLNPFAFSRPNLRGIVGNPYYSGYASDIADLFRTSFNPETGKPADFDDQVRKLQERIRALSNESARTVLLKMVDAVKQTKRTNLFVPNRCALALRVDADLMITADQESPFGVFFVHGENFDGFHNRFQNIARGGLRIVTPNSSDQFGIESARCYDEVYGLSRAQQLKNKDIPEGGAKAVVLVNVTSASAEERYHVMRTSVKAFTDCLLDLIVTTAATRKHVVDGLGFDELVYLGPDEQVVPEDIDWIIGQAAKRGYPIPAAFMSSKPLAGINHKEYGVTSEGIAVFLEEALRETGVDPREQPYTIKITGGPDGDVAGNLMRILFRDHGKNVCVVGVADGSGVAEDPTGLDHSELMRLFREALPIGHFAPSKLSPKGSLHLVGNEEGVRMRNSMHNRIKSDVFVPAGGRPNTIHDENWHEFLDSTGTPSSPLIVEGANIFLTAGARQGLFEKGKVMIVKDSSANKCGVITSSFEICASMLLEQSEFLEIKEELVQDVLHRLRELARLEANLMFREYRNYPGSLPQFSERISVAINRADAAIRGFLADMERGDEVYRSLLPLFTEQHLPQKLSEKAAGQVDRIPLDYLRNAFASCLSSKLVYREGINFIESQPLDSIAQLSLRYFSAEKNLEGLLEKVGGSNSLADADREQVMRLLRRGGVRSLLRVF
;
A
#
# COMPACT_ATOMS: atom_id res chain seq x y z
N GLN A 1 60.98 17.49 -21.78
CA GLN A 1 61.35 16.42 -22.75
C GLN A 1 60.08 16.11 -23.53
N VAL A 2 59.94 16.60 -24.77
CA VAL A 2 60.30 15.91 -26.04
C VAL A 2 59.37 14.71 -26.31
N SER A 3 58.63 14.55 -27.41
CA SER A 3 58.19 15.38 -28.58
C SER A 3 57.31 14.45 -29.46
N GLY A 4 56.40 14.83 -30.36
CA GLY A 4 55.92 16.12 -30.88
C GLY A 4 54.59 15.85 -31.65
N SER A 5 53.77 16.86 -31.95
CA SER A 5 53.68 17.55 -33.26
C SER A 5 53.37 16.62 -34.46
N SER A 6 52.40 16.89 -35.35
CA SER A 6 51.92 18.20 -35.80
C SER A 6 50.59 18.15 -36.60
N SER A 7 49.75 19.20 -36.45
CA SER A 7 49.06 20.00 -37.52
C SER A 7 48.39 19.33 -38.74
N LYS A 8 47.38 19.88 -39.44
CA LYS A 8 46.46 21.05 -39.35
C LYS A 8 45.53 20.89 -40.59
N GLY A 9 44.26 21.31 -40.55
CA GLY A 9 43.48 21.44 -41.81
C GLY A 9 41.95 21.35 -41.70
N ARG A 10 41.28 22.50 -41.69
CA ARG A 10 39.91 22.71 -42.21
C ARG A 10 40.04 23.10 -43.71
N PRO A 11 38.98 23.19 -44.57
CA PRO A 11 37.54 23.29 -44.24
C PRO A 11 36.52 22.55 -45.17
N ARG A 12 35.24 22.65 -44.78
CA ARG A 12 33.98 22.81 -45.57
C ARG A 12 33.63 21.97 -46.83
N GLU A 13 32.40 21.44 -46.74
CA GLU A 13 31.28 21.47 -47.71
C GLU A 13 31.22 20.54 -48.95
N GLU A 14 30.05 19.87 -49.01
CA GLU A 14 29.22 19.49 -50.16
C GLU A 14 29.49 18.27 -51.08
N MET A 15 28.37 17.57 -51.31
CA MET A 15 27.93 16.80 -52.48
C MET A 15 28.63 15.50 -52.94
N SER A 16 27.95 14.40 -52.61
CA SER A 16 27.32 13.47 -53.57
C SER A 16 28.07 12.23 -54.13
N VAL A 17 27.43 11.07 -53.90
CA VAL A 17 27.10 10.02 -54.91
C VAL A 17 28.24 9.24 -55.60
N GLN A 18 28.53 8.03 -55.10
CA GLN A 18 28.45 6.70 -55.79
C GLN A 18 29.02 5.61 -54.84
N CYS A 19 28.45 4.42 -54.59
CA CYS A 19 27.87 3.35 -55.41
C CYS A 19 28.86 2.18 -55.69
N LYS A 20 28.40 0.95 -55.39
CA LYS A 20 28.82 -0.40 -55.85
C LYS A 20 29.73 -1.32 -55.00
N ALA A 21 29.32 -2.60 -55.07
CA ALA A 21 30.01 -3.87 -54.87
C ALA A 21 30.38 -4.30 -53.42
N GLY A 22 30.18 -5.56 -53.00
CA GLY A 22 29.34 -6.64 -53.56
C GLY A 22 29.88 -8.06 -53.40
N ARG A 23 29.07 -8.95 -52.78
CA ARG A 23 29.13 -10.44 -52.80
C ARG A 23 30.32 -11.11 -52.06
N ALA A 24 30.19 -12.31 -51.47
CA ALA A 24 29.04 -13.23 -51.33
C ALA A 24 29.20 -14.28 -50.19
N ALA A 25 28.07 -14.95 -49.86
CA ALA A 25 27.92 -16.28 -49.25
C ALA A 25 28.26 -16.44 -47.74
N ARG A 26 27.56 -17.27 -46.93
CA ARG A 26 26.54 -18.31 -47.23
C ARG A 26 25.62 -18.58 -46.01
N ALA A 27 24.32 -18.79 -46.25
CA ALA A 27 23.35 -19.76 -45.64
C ALA A 27 23.36 -20.00 -44.09
N ARG A 28 22.26 -19.98 -43.32
CA ARG A 28 20.76 -19.98 -43.48
C ARG A 28 20.14 -19.10 -42.34
N GLY A 29 18.84 -18.90 -42.08
CA GLY A 29 17.55 -19.49 -42.52
C GLY A 29 16.83 -20.19 -41.34
N THR A 30 15.50 -20.07 -41.08
CA THR A 30 14.38 -19.52 -41.88
C THR A 30 13.13 -19.24 -41.02
N ALA A 31 12.31 -18.25 -41.39
CA ALA A 31 10.93 -18.03 -40.89
C ALA A 31 9.95 -17.85 -42.08
N GLY A 32 8.71 -18.34 -41.96
CA GLY A 32 7.65 -18.16 -42.97
C GLY A 32 7.01 -16.77 -42.89
N ARG A 33 6.64 -16.02 -43.95
CA ARG A 33 6.21 -16.23 -45.35
C ARG A 33 4.70 -15.99 -45.57
N LEU A 34 4.31 -14.72 -45.51
CA LEU A 34 3.14 -14.18 -46.22
C LEU A 34 3.33 -14.32 -47.74
N VAL A 35 2.27 -14.65 -48.48
CA VAL A 35 2.27 -14.72 -49.95
C VAL A 35 1.25 -13.75 -50.53
N LYS A 36 1.75 -12.70 -51.21
CA LYS A 36 1.00 -12.01 -52.28
C LYS A 36 1.20 -12.78 -53.58
N VAL A 37 0.14 -12.92 -54.37
CA VAL A 37 0.24 -13.37 -55.77
C VAL A 37 0.04 -12.18 -56.69
N SER A 38 0.99 -11.95 -57.60
CA SER A 38 0.91 -10.94 -58.67
C SER A 38 0.99 -11.63 -60.03
N ALA A 39 0.10 -11.27 -60.94
CA ALA A 39 0.06 -11.82 -62.29
C ALA A 39 1.14 -11.24 -63.21
N LEU A 40 1.59 -12.03 -64.20
CA LEU A 40 1.91 -11.56 -65.55
C LEU A 40 2.07 -12.73 -66.53
N GLY A 41 1.34 -12.68 -67.64
CA GLY A 41 1.45 -13.60 -68.77
C GLY A 41 0.86 -12.93 -70.01
N THR A 42 1.70 -12.60 -70.99
CA THR A 42 1.35 -11.75 -72.13
C THR A 42 0.86 -12.55 -73.34
N ARG A 43 -0.10 -12.03 -74.12
CA ARG A 43 0.16 -11.41 -75.45
C ARG A 43 -1.10 -11.11 -76.30
N THR A 44 -0.86 -10.19 -77.25
CA THR A 44 -1.57 -9.93 -78.52
C THR A 44 -2.80 -9.01 -78.49
N VAL A 45 -2.68 -7.93 -79.25
CA VAL A 45 -3.76 -7.00 -79.61
C VAL A 45 -4.54 -7.56 -80.80
N VAL A 46 -5.86 -7.56 -80.72
CA VAL A 46 -6.75 -7.52 -81.89
C VAL A 46 -7.70 -6.36 -81.69
N THR A 47 -7.59 -5.36 -82.57
CA THR A 47 -8.54 -4.24 -82.63
C THR A 47 -9.70 -4.57 -83.56
N THR A 48 -10.89 -4.75 -83.00
CA THR A 48 -12.17 -4.72 -83.73
C THR A 48 -13.21 -3.99 -82.86
N PRO A 49 -14.26 -3.40 -83.48
CA PRO A 49 -14.78 -2.11 -83.02
C PRO A 49 -15.72 -2.20 -81.82
N ALA A 50 -15.89 -1.05 -81.16
CA ALA A 50 -16.85 -0.89 -80.07
C ALA A 50 -18.28 -1.26 -80.52
N PRO A 51 -18.94 -2.22 -79.84
CA PRO A 51 -20.39 -2.34 -79.91
C PRO A 51 -21.00 -1.20 -79.11
N SER A 52 -21.84 -0.43 -79.78
CA SER A 52 -23.04 0.23 -79.26
C SER A 52 -23.31 0.08 -77.76
N SER A 53 -23.43 1.23 -77.07
CA SER A 53 -24.07 1.41 -75.76
C SER A 53 -24.92 0.22 -75.31
N MET A 54 -24.39 -0.62 -74.41
CA MET A 54 -25.25 -1.51 -73.65
C MET A 54 -26.26 -0.62 -72.91
N ASN A 55 -27.53 -0.75 -73.30
CA ASN A 55 -28.62 0.01 -72.71
C ASN A 55 -28.54 -0.13 -71.19
N ARG A 56 -28.80 0.93 -70.43
CA ARG A 56 -28.63 0.93 -68.96
C ARG A 56 -29.37 -0.25 -68.30
N GLU A 57 -30.58 -0.53 -68.80
CA GLU A 57 -31.36 -1.73 -68.47
C GLU A 57 -30.60 -3.04 -68.66
N HIS A 58 -29.84 -3.21 -69.75
CA HIS A 58 -29.17 -4.47 -70.08
C HIS A 58 -28.00 -4.75 -69.14
N ARG A 59 -27.31 -3.70 -68.67
CA ARG A 59 -26.30 -3.80 -67.63
C ARG A 59 -26.94 -4.05 -66.26
N GLU A 60 -27.99 -3.32 -65.89
CA GLU A 60 -28.76 -3.56 -64.66
C GLU A 60 -29.38 -4.97 -64.65
N LYS A 61 -29.76 -5.52 -65.81
CA LYS A 61 -30.31 -6.89 -65.97
C LYS A 61 -29.22 -7.96 -65.89
N LEU A 62 -28.02 -7.70 -66.40
CA LEU A 62 -26.86 -8.58 -66.21
C LEU A 62 -26.39 -8.56 -64.75
N GLU A 63 -26.29 -7.40 -64.13
CA GLU A 63 -25.96 -7.23 -62.71
C GLU A 63 -27.03 -7.88 -61.81
N ARG A 64 -28.33 -7.77 -62.14
CA ARG A 64 -29.41 -8.54 -61.47
C ARG A 64 -29.31 -10.04 -61.71
N THR A 65 -28.97 -10.50 -62.91
CA THR A 65 -28.82 -11.94 -63.19
C THR A 65 -27.63 -12.53 -62.44
N ILE A 66 -26.50 -11.81 -62.41
CA ILE A 66 -25.31 -12.20 -61.65
C ILE A 66 -25.60 -12.15 -60.14
N ALA A 67 -26.25 -11.10 -59.64
CA ALA A 67 -26.65 -11.01 -58.23
C ALA A 67 -27.60 -12.14 -57.84
N ASN A 68 -28.63 -12.42 -58.64
CA ASN A 68 -29.56 -13.53 -58.41
C ASN A 68 -28.84 -14.89 -58.48
N SER A 69 -27.89 -15.07 -59.40
CA SER A 69 -27.08 -16.29 -59.49
C SER A 69 -26.16 -16.46 -58.28
N LEU A 70 -25.49 -15.40 -57.83
CA LEU A 70 -24.63 -15.42 -56.65
C LEU A 70 -25.44 -15.67 -55.38
N VAL A 71 -26.57 -14.99 -55.21
CA VAL A 71 -27.51 -15.21 -54.09
C VAL A 71 -28.05 -16.64 -54.13
N HIS A 72 -28.39 -17.17 -55.31
CA HIS A 72 -28.86 -18.55 -55.44
C HIS A 72 -27.76 -19.57 -55.08
N THR A 73 -26.54 -19.40 -55.58
CA THR A 73 -25.39 -20.26 -55.26
C THR A 73 -25.04 -20.20 -53.78
N LEU A 74 -24.90 -19.01 -53.19
CA LEU A 74 -24.66 -18.83 -51.74
C LEU A 74 -25.79 -19.44 -50.90
N SER A 75 -27.05 -19.32 -51.34
CA SER A 75 -28.18 -19.93 -50.64
C SER A 75 -28.14 -21.46 -50.72
N GLN A 76 -27.74 -22.04 -51.85
CA GLN A 76 -27.57 -23.49 -52.00
C GLN A 76 -26.39 -24.02 -51.16
N GLU A 77 -25.24 -23.32 -51.15
CA GLU A 77 -24.11 -23.66 -50.29
C GLU A 77 -24.48 -23.56 -48.80
N HIS A 78 -25.12 -22.46 -48.38
CA HIS A 78 -25.61 -22.32 -47.01
C HIS A 78 -26.65 -23.39 -46.62
N MET A 79 -27.59 -23.76 -47.51
CA MET A 79 -28.53 -24.85 -47.25
C MET A 79 -27.82 -26.20 -47.13
N SER A 80 -26.82 -26.48 -47.98
CA SER A 80 -26.02 -27.70 -47.93
C SER A 80 -25.25 -27.80 -46.60
N VAL A 81 -24.54 -26.74 -46.21
CA VAL A 81 -23.82 -26.68 -44.92
C VAL A 81 -24.78 -26.78 -43.75
N ALA A 82 -25.89 -26.04 -43.74
CA ALA A 82 -26.88 -26.09 -42.65
C ALA A 82 -27.50 -27.48 -42.49
N SER A 83 -27.80 -28.18 -43.59
CA SER A 83 -28.35 -29.55 -43.56
C SER A 83 -27.40 -30.58 -42.94
N THR A 84 -26.10 -30.29 -42.89
CA THR A 84 -25.08 -31.13 -42.24
C THR A 84 -24.80 -30.67 -40.80
N VAL A 85 -24.62 -29.36 -40.59
CA VAL A 85 -24.22 -28.78 -39.29
C VAL A 85 -25.34 -28.85 -38.26
N VAL A 86 -26.61 -28.58 -38.64
CA VAL A 86 -27.72 -28.54 -37.67
C VAL A 86 -27.98 -29.90 -37.01
N PRO A 87 -28.05 -31.05 -37.75
CA PRO A 87 -28.22 -32.35 -37.12
C PRO A 87 -27.03 -32.80 -36.26
N TRP A 88 -25.79 -32.41 -36.61
CA TRP A 88 -24.63 -32.65 -35.75
C TRP A 88 -24.73 -31.83 -34.46
N TYR A 89 -24.99 -30.52 -34.57
CA TYR A 89 -25.12 -29.59 -33.45
C TYR A 89 -26.19 -30.05 -32.43
N LEU A 90 -27.38 -30.45 -32.90
CA LEU A 90 -28.46 -30.94 -32.04
C LEU A 90 -28.14 -32.26 -31.32
N ARG A 91 -27.26 -33.11 -31.87
CA ARG A 91 -26.81 -34.35 -31.21
C ARG A 91 -25.55 -34.17 -30.36
N GLY A 92 -24.68 -33.24 -30.75
CA GLY A 92 -23.36 -33.04 -30.17
C GLY A 92 -23.38 -32.17 -28.91
N PHE A 93 -24.24 -31.16 -28.85
CA PHE A 93 -24.33 -30.27 -27.68
C PHE A 93 -25.22 -30.83 -26.56
N PRO A 94 -24.90 -30.55 -25.28
CA PRO A 94 -25.67 -31.06 -24.15
C PRO A 94 -27.03 -30.35 -24.02
N SER A 95 -28.06 -31.06 -23.56
CA SER A 95 -29.42 -30.53 -23.41
C SER A 95 -29.51 -29.21 -22.62
N ILE A 96 -28.65 -29.03 -21.61
CA ILE A 96 -28.62 -27.80 -20.79
C ILE A 96 -28.34 -26.54 -21.63
N TYR A 97 -27.47 -26.62 -22.64
CA TYR A 97 -27.16 -25.50 -23.54
C TYR A 97 -28.39 -25.04 -24.33
N PHE A 98 -29.29 -25.96 -24.69
CA PHE A 98 -30.54 -25.63 -25.37
C PHE A 98 -31.59 -25.02 -24.43
N ASN A 99 -31.41 -25.12 -23.11
CA ASN A 99 -32.29 -24.54 -22.10
C ASN A 99 -31.76 -23.20 -21.57
N SER A 100 -30.44 -23.02 -21.48
CA SER A 100 -29.79 -21.84 -20.90
C SER A 100 -29.39 -20.76 -21.90
N VAL A 101 -29.35 -21.06 -23.21
CA VAL A 101 -28.92 -20.12 -24.25
C VAL A 101 -30.09 -19.73 -25.16
N ALA A 102 -30.28 -18.42 -25.33
CA ALA A 102 -31.30 -17.79 -26.17
C ALA A 102 -31.40 -18.40 -27.58
N GLU A 103 -32.58 -18.40 -28.20
CA GLU A 103 -32.72 -18.83 -29.61
C GLU A 103 -31.97 -17.93 -30.59
N SER A 104 -31.99 -16.61 -30.35
CA SER A 104 -31.22 -15.60 -31.08
C SER A 104 -29.71 -15.90 -31.09
N THR A 105 -29.16 -16.15 -29.90
CA THR A 105 -27.73 -16.46 -29.68
C THR A 105 -27.38 -17.84 -30.24
N ARG A 106 -28.23 -18.87 -30.05
CA ARG A 106 -28.08 -20.19 -30.70
C ARG A 106 -28.07 -20.10 -32.23
N LEU A 107 -28.87 -19.23 -32.83
CA LEU A 107 -28.87 -18.99 -34.27
C LEU A 107 -27.59 -18.27 -34.74
N ALA A 108 -27.03 -17.37 -33.93
CA ALA A 108 -25.72 -16.76 -34.18
C ALA A 108 -24.60 -17.81 -34.14
N HIS A 109 -24.63 -18.72 -33.17
CA HIS A 109 -23.66 -19.83 -33.08
C HIS A 109 -23.73 -20.74 -34.30
N LEU A 110 -24.93 -21.12 -34.77
CA LEU A 110 -25.10 -21.91 -35.99
C LEU A 110 -24.52 -21.22 -37.24
N LYS A 111 -24.65 -19.89 -37.36
CA LYS A 111 -24.00 -19.12 -38.44
C LYS A 111 -22.47 -19.17 -38.34
N GLY A 112 -21.92 -19.05 -37.13
CA GLY A 112 -20.48 -19.17 -36.89
C GLY A 112 -19.93 -20.57 -37.18
N LEU A 113 -20.66 -21.62 -36.77
CA LEU A 113 -20.33 -23.02 -37.07
C LEU A 113 -20.36 -23.31 -38.58
N ALA A 114 -21.34 -22.78 -39.31
CA ALA A 114 -21.40 -22.89 -40.76
C ALA A 114 -20.20 -22.22 -41.45
N ALA A 115 -19.75 -21.06 -40.95
CA ALA A 115 -18.55 -20.38 -41.45
C ALA A 115 -17.26 -21.17 -41.13
N LEU A 116 -17.12 -21.69 -39.90
CA LEU A 116 -15.98 -22.52 -39.50
C LEU A 116 -15.87 -23.81 -40.33
N ASN A 117 -16.99 -24.47 -40.64
CA ASN A 117 -17.02 -25.67 -41.47
C ASN A 117 -16.50 -25.40 -42.91
N GLY A 118 -16.73 -24.20 -43.46
CA GLY A 118 -16.16 -23.79 -44.74
C GLY A 118 -14.64 -23.55 -44.70
N ILE A 119 -14.11 -23.11 -43.55
CA ILE A 119 -12.67 -22.88 -43.33
C ILE A 119 -11.94 -24.21 -43.11
N HIS A 120 -12.51 -25.12 -42.31
CA HIS A 120 -11.87 -26.39 -41.94
C HIS A 120 -11.57 -27.29 -43.14
N GLN A 121 -12.34 -27.19 -44.23
CA GLN A 121 -12.10 -27.94 -45.47
C GLN A 121 -10.83 -27.51 -46.25
N GLN A 122 -10.18 -26.40 -45.87
CA GLN A 122 -8.99 -25.87 -46.56
C GLN A 122 -7.68 -26.00 -45.77
N SER A 123 -7.73 -26.37 -44.48
CA SER A 123 -6.56 -26.50 -43.61
C SER A 123 -6.80 -27.47 -42.46
N SER A 124 -6.08 -28.59 -42.44
CA SER A 124 -6.31 -29.72 -41.51
C SER A 124 -5.51 -29.68 -40.19
N ASP A 125 -4.56 -28.75 -40.02
CA ASP A 125 -3.55 -28.77 -38.93
C ASP A 125 -3.47 -27.46 -38.12
N THR A 126 -4.49 -26.60 -38.16
CA THR A 126 -4.51 -25.33 -37.40
C THR A 126 -5.75 -25.21 -36.52
N ASP A 127 -5.54 -25.02 -35.20
CA ASP A 127 -6.57 -24.59 -34.25
C ASP A 127 -7.21 -23.28 -34.75
N VAL A 128 -8.48 -23.31 -35.13
CA VAL A 128 -9.26 -22.12 -35.53
C VAL A 128 -10.20 -21.71 -34.39
N SER A 129 -10.17 -20.43 -34.03
CA SER A 129 -11.12 -19.80 -33.12
C SER A 129 -11.88 -18.65 -33.80
N LEU A 130 -13.19 -18.58 -33.59
CA LEU A 130 -14.08 -17.53 -34.08
C LEU A 130 -14.75 -16.81 -32.91
N SER A 131 -14.67 -15.48 -32.87
CA SER A 131 -15.43 -14.65 -31.93
C SER A 131 -16.68 -14.07 -32.59
N LEU A 132 -17.80 -14.12 -31.87
CA LEU A 132 -19.11 -13.61 -32.27
C LEU A 132 -19.62 -12.64 -31.19
N THR A 133 -20.45 -11.67 -31.59
CA THR A 133 -21.09 -10.74 -30.67
C THR A 133 -22.59 -10.68 -30.94
N SER A 134 -23.40 -10.80 -29.89
CA SER A 134 -24.87 -10.78 -29.94
C SER A 134 -25.43 -9.95 -28.79
N LYS A 135 -26.68 -9.49 -28.94
CA LYS A 135 -27.45 -8.96 -27.80
C LYS A 135 -27.90 -10.13 -26.92
N SER A 136 -27.84 -9.96 -25.61
CA SER A 136 -28.42 -10.92 -24.68
C SER A 136 -29.95 -10.79 -24.65
N ASP A 137 -30.63 -11.73 -23.96
CA ASP A 137 -32.07 -11.65 -23.69
C ASP A 137 -32.41 -10.51 -22.71
N GLU A 138 -31.46 -10.09 -21.88
CA GLU A 138 -31.58 -8.93 -20.99
C GLU A 138 -31.15 -7.66 -21.75
N PRO A 139 -31.99 -6.60 -21.88
CA PRO A 139 -31.76 -5.49 -22.82
C PRO A 139 -30.46 -4.70 -22.64
N HIS A 140 -29.87 -4.79 -21.45
CA HIS A 140 -28.69 -4.06 -21.00
C HIS A 140 -27.39 -4.88 -21.11
N LEU A 141 -27.49 -6.17 -21.47
CA LEU A 141 -26.36 -7.09 -21.51
C LEU A 141 -25.93 -7.46 -22.94
N GLN A 142 -24.62 -7.63 -23.12
CA GLN A 142 -23.99 -8.01 -24.38
C GLN A 142 -23.31 -9.37 -24.24
N ASP A 143 -23.61 -10.29 -25.17
CA ASP A 143 -22.99 -11.61 -25.22
C ASP A 143 -21.85 -11.62 -26.26
N VAL A 144 -20.68 -12.12 -25.86
CA VAL A 144 -19.52 -12.38 -26.71
C VAL A 144 -19.21 -13.87 -26.66
N THR A 145 -19.37 -14.57 -27.78
CA THR A 145 -19.11 -16.01 -27.87
C THR A 145 -17.82 -16.30 -28.60
N VAL A 146 -16.91 -17.05 -27.97
CA VAL A 146 -15.73 -17.66 -28.60
C VAL A 146 -16.04 -19.13 -28.91
N ILE A 147 -15.97 -19.49 -30.19
CA ILE A 147 -16.04 -20.87 -30.69
C ILE A 147 -14.63 -21.32 -31.03
N ALA A 148 -14.15 -22.42 -30.44
CA ALA A 148 -12.82 -22.98 -30.67
C ALA A 148 -12.89 -24.45 -31.10
N THR A 149 -12.05 -24.84 -32.05
CA THR A 149 -11.93 -26.21 -32.60
C THR A 149 -11.00 -27.12 -31.78
N ASP A 150 -10.75 -26.77 -30.52
CA ASP A 150 -9.85 -27.48 -29.62
C ASP A 150 -10.48 -27.60 -28.22
N CYS A 151 -10.55 -28.81 -27.66
CA CYS A 151 -11.07 -29.09 -26.32
C CYS A 151 -9.99 -29.57 -25.33
N ARG A 152 -8.70 -29.32 -25.58
CA ARG A 152 -7.60 -29.63 -24.64
C ARG A 152 -7.60 -28.68 -23.42
N PRO A 153 -7.00 -29.11 -22.29
CA PRO A 153 -6.72 -28.22 -21.16
C PRO A 153 -6.06 -26.91 -21.62
N GLY A 154 -6.52 -25.78 -21.07
CA GLY A 154 -6.03 -24.46 -21.46
C GLY A 154 -6.69 -23.83 -22.70
N THR A 155 -7.62 -24.47 -23.40
CA THR A 155 -8.47 -23.77 -24.40
C THR A 155 -9.22 -22.59 -23.77
N LEU A 156 -9.85 -22.79 -22.61
CA LEU A 156 -10.60 -21.73 -21.92
C LEU A 156 -9.70 -20.56 -21.50
N HIS A 157 -8.51 -20.85 -20.95
CA HIS A 157 -7.51 -19.82 -20.61
C HIS A 157 -7.05 -19.04 -21.86
N ARG A 158 -6.79 -19.73 -22.98
CA ARG A 158 -6.46 -19.08 -24.26
C ARG A 158 -7.60 -18.21 -24.77
N ALA A 159 -8.86 -18.65 -24.65
CA ALA A 159 -10.03 -17.85 -25.03
C ALA A 159 -10.16 -16.57 -24.18
N LEU A 160 -10.04 -16.69 -22.86
CA LEU A 160 -9.99 -15.55 -21.93
C LEU A 160 -8.87 -14.56 -22.29
N LYS A 161 -7.64 -15.07 -22.53
CA LYS A 161 -6.47 -14.24 -22.85
C LYS A 161 -6.53 -13.60 -24.25
N ALA A 162 -7.25 -14.22 -25.18
CA ALA A 162 -7.50 -13.68 -26.53
C ALA A 162 -8.59 -12.60 -26.53
N LEU A 163 -9.54 -12.69 -25.59
CA LEU A 163 -10.51 -11.63 -25.27
C LEU A 163 -9.84 -10.50 -24.50
N ARG A 164 -8.90 -9.78 -25.14
CA ARG A 164 -8.48 -8.47 -24.63
C ARG A 164 -9.70 -7.55 -24.62
N SER A 165 -10.14 -7.23 -23.41
CA SER A 165 -11.30 -6.40 -23.05
C SER A 165 -11.78 -5.47 -24.17
N PRO A 166 -13.04 -5.59 -24.61
CA PRO A 166 -13.69 -4.51 -25.32
C PRO A 166 -13.88 -3.38 -24.30
N LEU A 167 -13.06 -2.33 -24.42
CA LEU A 167 -13.10 -1.09 -23.62
C LEU A 167 -14.45 -0.35 -23.66
N GLU A 168 -15.44 -0.88 -24.37
CA GLU A 168 -16.80 -0.37 -24.55
C GLU A 168 -17.89 -1.29 -23.95
N SER A 169 -17.58 -2.53 -23.52
CA SER A 169 -18.60 -3.55 -23.16
C SER A 169 -18.99 -3.62 -21.68
N GLY A 170 -18.22 -3.02 -20.76
CA GLY A 170 -18.54 -3.02 -19.33
C GLY A 170 -18.01 -4.24 -18.55
N GLU A 171 -18.60 -4.53 -17.39
CA GLU A 171 -18.12 -5.53 -16.43
C GLU A 171 -18.61 -6.95 -16.79
N LEU A 172 -17.74 -7.95 -16.68
CA LEU A 172 -18.11 -9.36 -16.89
C LEU A 172 -19.07 -9.83 -15.79
N ARG A 173 -20.34 -10.08 -16.15
CA ARG A 173 -21.40 -10.51 -15.20
C ARG A 173 -21.55 -12.02 -15.13
N ARG A 174 -21.39 -12.71 -16.25
CA ARG A 174 -21.61 -14.15 -16.37
C ARG A 174 -20.73 -14.75 -17.46
N ALA A 175 -20.28 -15.99 -17.29
CA ALA A 175 -19.63 -16.73 -18.35
C ALA A 175 -20.02 -18.21 -18.33
N GLN A 176 -20.21 -18.80 -19.51
CA GLN A 176 -20.68 -20.18 -19.69
C GLN A 176 -19.83 -20.93 -20.72
N VAL A 177 -19.45 -22.17 -20.42
CA VAL A 177 -18.64 -23.03 -21.32
C VAL A 177 -19.39 -24.33 -21.63
N TYR A 178 -19.38 -24.73 -22.90
CA TYR A 178 -19.98 -25.97 -23.39
C TYR A 178 -19.05 -26.65 -24.42
N SER A 179 -18.57 -27.86 -24.11
CA SER A 179 -17.93 -28.74 -25.11
C SER A 179 -18.95 -29.61 -25.84
N SER A 180 -18.66 -29.95 -27.09
CA SER A 180 -19.35 -31.00 -27.85
C SER A 180 -19.05 -32.39 -27.26
N SER A 181 -19.98 -33.32 -27.44
CA SER A 181 -19.88 -34.69 -26.93
C SER A 181 -18.82 -35.56 -27.63
N ASP A 182 -18.29 -35.09 -28.77
CA ASP A 182 -17.17 -35.68 -29.49
C ASP A 182 -15.82 -34.98 -29.19
N HIS A 183 -15.82 -33.99 -28.28
CA HIS A 183 -14.65 -33.19 -27.89
C HIS A 183 -13.93 -32.48 -29.05
N THR A 184 -14.61 -32.26 -30.18
CA THR A 184 -14.07 -31.54 -31.34
C THR A 184 -14.24 -30.02 -31.25
N LEU A 185 -15.17 -29.53 -30.42
CA LEU A 185 -15.53 -28.12 -30.40
C LEU A 185 -15.92 -27.62 -29.01
N SER A 186 -15.37 -26.47 -28.63
CA SER A 186 -15.68 -25.75 -27.40
C SER A 186 -16.35 -24.42 -27.72
N LEU A 187 -17.40 -24.10 -26.99
CA LEU A 187 -18.18 -22.86 -27.12
C LEU A 187 -18.22 -22.17 -25.77
N THR A 188 -17.64 -20.97 -25.70
CA THR A 188 -17.61 -20.14 -24.48
C THR A 188 -18.37 -18.84 -24.72
N ILE A 189 -19.35 -18.53 -23.88
CA ILE A 189 -20.18 -17.32 -23.93
C ILE A 189 -19.80 -16.44 -22.74
N PHE A 190 -19.50 -15.17 -22.98
CA PHE A 190 -19.23 -14.14 -21.97
C PHE A 190 -20.31 -13.07 -22.04
N THR A 191 -21.00 -12.82 -20.93
CA THR A 191 -22.05 -11.80 -20.82
C THR A 191 -21.52 -10.60 -20.02
N TYR A 192 -21.47 -9.43 -20.65
CA TYR A 192 -21.04 -8.16 -20.06
C TYR A 192 -22.24 -7.22 -19.82
N GLY A 193 -22.15 -6.34 -18.82
CA GLY A 193 -23.16 -5.31 -18.53
C GLY A 193 -22.54 -3.95 -18.22
N THR A 194 -23.26 -2.85 -18.46
CA THR A 194 -22.70 -1.50 -18.39
C THR A 194 -22.55 -1.01 -16.94
N SER A 195 -21.63 -0.06 -16.70
CA SER A 195 -21.35 0.44 -15.35
C SER A 195 -22.44 1.34 -14.76
N THR A 196 -23.43 1.74 -15.57
CA THR A 196 -24.60 2.54 -15.15
C THR A 196 -25.81 1.70 -14.75
N ASP A 197 -25.79 0.39 -14.95
CA ASP A 197 -26.95 -0.46 -14.67
C ASP A 197 -27.09 -0.72 -13.16
N GLU A 198 -28.17 -0.22 -12.56
CA GLU A 198 -28.55 -0.60 -11.19
C GLU A 198 -28.76 -2.10 -11.12
N TYR A 199 -28.13 -2.73 -10.12
CA TYR A 199 -28.14 -4.17 -9.92
C TYR A 199 -29.57 -4.64 -9.59
N GLN A 200 -30.32 -5.11 -10.60
CA GLN A 200 -31.67 -5.64 -10.40
C GLN A 200 -31.61 -6.91 -9.56
N ALA A 201 -31.93 -6.76 -8.28
CA ALA A 201 -32.15 -7.86 -7.35
C ALA A 201 -33.28 -8.75 -7.84
N ALA A 202 -33.15 -10.06 -7.62
CA ALA A 202 -34.23 -10.99 -7.93
C ALA A 202 -35.47 -10.73 -7.07
N THR A 203 -36.64 -11.02 -7.65
CA THR A 203 -37.95 -10.72 -7.08
C THR A 203 -38.45 -11.83 -6.14
N LEU A 204 -39.52 -11.54 -5.40
CA LEU A 204 -40.25 -12.57 -4.64
C LEU A 204 -40.77 -13.70 -5.57
N ASP A 205 -41.22 -13.36 -6.77
CA ASP A 205 -41.69 -14.34 -7.77
C ASP A 205 -40.54 -15.27 -8.23
N ASP A 206 -39.31 -14.76 -8.37
CA ASP A 206 -38.12 -15.58 -8.63
C ASP A 206 -37.79 -16.50 -7.44
N ALA A 207 -38.01 -16.03 -6.21
CA ALA A 207 -37.87 -16.81 -4.98
C ALA A 207 -38.88 -17.97 -4.91
N GLU A 208 -40.16 -17.68 -5.20
CA GLU A 208 -41.23 -18.68 -5.25
C GLU A 208 -41.01 -19.69 -6.37
N ALA A 209 -40.53 -19.25 -7.54
CA ALA A 209 -40.14 -20.14 -8.63
C ALA A 209 -39.03 -21.10 -8.21
N LEU A 210 -37.97 -20.61 -7.54
CA LEU A 210 -36.90 -21.45 -6.98
C LEU A 210 -37.47 -22.42 -5.93
N LEU A 211 -38.26 -21.94 -4.97
CA LEU A 211 -38.89 -22.76 -3.93
C LEU A 211 -39.80 -23.85 -4.51
N SER A 212 -40.55 -23.57 -5.58
CA SER A 212 -41.38 -24.56 -6.27
C SER A 212 -40.55 -25.68 -6.92
N GLN A 213 -39.36 -25.37 -7.43
CA GLN A 213 -38.42 -26.38 -7.92
C GLN A 213 -37.79 -27.17 -6.77
N LEU A 214 -37.36 -26.51 -5.70
CA LEU A 214 -36.69 -27.14 -4.55
C LEU A 214 -37.63 -28.08 -3.77
N SER A 215 -38.85 -27.63 -3.47
CA SER A 215 -39.86 -28.37 -2.69
C SER A 215 -40.30 -29.69 -3.34
N SER A 216 -40.09 -29.86 -4.65
CA SER A 216 -40.34 -31.12 -5.34
C SER A 216 -39.36 -32.26 -4.98
N THR A 217 -38.24 -31.98 -4.29
CA THR A 217 -37.13 -32.94 -4.14
C THR A 217 -36.42 -33.06 -2.78
N ALA A 218 -36.78 -32.33 -1.72
CA ALA A 218 -36.14 -32.52 -0.40
C ALA A 218 -37.04 -32.25 0.82
N SER A 219 -36.78 -33.01 1.89
CA SER A 219 -37.24 -32.76 3.26
C SER A 219 -36.08 -32.22 4.11
N ASP A 220 -36.42 -31.49 5.17
CA ASP A 220 -35.57 -30.93 6.23
C ASP A 220 -34.50 -29.88 5.85
N GLY A 221 -34.57 -28.72 6.51
CA GLY A 221 -33.38 -27.88 6.79
C GLY A 221 -33.45 -26.39 6.48
N PHE A 222 -34.47 -25.88 5.78
CA PHE A 222 -34.54 -24.47 5.39
C PHE A 222 -35.21 -23.59 6.46
N LYS A 223 -34.56 -22.48 6.83
CA LYS A 223 -35.14 -21.37 7.61
C LYS A 223 -35.40 -20.19 6.68
N ASP A 224 -36.66 -19.79 6.56
CA ASP A 224 -37.16 -18.89 5.51
C ASP A 224 -36.44 -17.53 5.46
N ASP A 225 -36.19 -16.89 6.61
CA ASP A 225 -35.59 -15.54 6.66
C ASP A 225 -34.23 -15.46 5.94
N THR A 226 -33.40 -16.51 6.07
CA THR A 226 -32.03 -16.55 5.48
C THR A 226 -32.00 -16.91 3.99
N LEU A 227 -33.13 -17.30 3.42
CA LEU A 227 -33.28 -17.53 1.98
C LEU A 227 -33.47 -16.20 1.25
N PHE A 228 -34.30 -15.32 1.81
CA PHE A 228 -34.64 -14.03 1.22
C PHE A 228 -33.38 -13.16 1.02
N ASP A 229 -32.54 -13.03 2.05
CA ASP A 229 -31.26 -12.32 1.99
C ASP A 229 -30.34 -12.74 0.83
N PHE A 230 -30.36 -14.04 0.48
CA PHE A 230 -29.55 -14.57 -0.61
C PHE A 230 -30.20 -14.33 -1.97
N VAL A 231 -31.51 -14.58 -2.07
CA VAL A 231 -32.28 -14.32 -3.29
C VAL A 231 -32.19 -12.84 -3.69
N SER A 232 -32.37 -11.92 -2.75
CA SER A 232 -32.24 -10.47 -2.99
C SER A 232 -30.81 -10.02 -3.35
N ALA A 233 -29.79 -10.82 -3.04
CA ALA A 233 -28.39 -10.56 -3.44
C ALA A 233 -28.06 -11.12 -4.84
N CYS A 234 -28.92 -11.97 -5.39
CA CYS A 234 -28.73 -12.66 -6.68
C CYS A 234 -29.42 -11.94 -7.84
N SER A 235 -28.96 -12.22 -9.07
CA SER A 235 -29.65 -11.83 -10.30
C SER A 235 -30.80 -12.79 -10.66
N PRO A 236 -31.87 -12.33 -11.33
CA PRO A 236 -32.95 -13.19 -11.82
C PRO A 236 -32.46 -14.30 -12.77
N SER A 237 -31.43 -14.05 -13.58
CA SER A 237 -30.88 -15.06 -14.50
C SER A 237 -30.00 -16.10 -13.81
N TYR A 238 -29.36 -15.79 -12.68
CA TYR A 238 -28.69 -16.80 -11.85
C TYR A 238 -29.72 -17.78 -11.27
N LEU A 239 -30.76 -17.28 -10.60
CA LEU A 239 -31.77 -18.12 -9.93
C LEU A 239 -32.53 -19.02 -10.91
N ARG A 240 -32.93 -18.51 -12.08
CA ARG A 240 -33.61 -19.30 -13.12
C ARG A 240 -32.77 -20.47 -13.66
N ASN A 241 -31.44 -20.42 -13.52
CA ASN A 241 -30.51 -21.48 -13.94
C ASN A 241 -29.98 -22.32 -12.75
N LEU A 242 -30.47 -22.10 -11.53
CA LEU A 242 -29.90 -22.66 -10.30
C LEU A 242 -30.57 -23.98 -9.90
N SER A 243 -30.02 -25.11 -10.33
CA SER A 243 -30.50 -26.44 -9.89
C SER A 243 -30.34 -26.67 -8.38
N HIS A 244 -31.21 -27.48 -7.75
CA HIS A 244 -31.15 -27.82 -6.32
C HIS A 244 -29.75 -28.20 -5.82
N ARG A 245 -29.03 -29.08 -6.54
CA ARG A 245 -27.68 -29.52 -6.16
C ARG A 245 -26.62 -28.42 -6.32
N ARG A 246 -26.83 -27.46 -7.22
CA ARG A 246 -25.97 -26.27 -7.38
C ARG A 246 -26.24 -25.28 -6.24
N TYR A 247 -27.50 -24.98 -5.96
CA TYR A 247 -27.95 -24.11 -4.87
C TYR A 247 -27.32 -24.48 -3.52
N VAL A 248 -27.43 -25.74 -3.07
CA VAL A 248 -26.90 -26.17 -1.76
C VAL A 248 -25.38 -25.95 -1.64
N ARG A 249 -24.62 -26.18 -2.72
CA ARG A 249 -23.15 -25.95 -2.74
C ARG A 249 -22.81 -24.46 -2.72
N GLU A 250 -23.42 -23.68 -3.62
CA GLU A 250 -23.08 -22.28 -3.84
C GLU A 250 -23.60 -21.38 -2.70
N ARG A 251 -24.75 -21.72 -2.09
CA ARG A 251 -25.23 -21.10 -0.84
C ARG A 251 -24.23 -21.28 0.30
N ARG A 252 -23.71 -22.51 0.50
CA ARG A 252 -22.69 -22.81 1.53
C ARG A 252 -21.40 -22.03 1.28
N LEU A 253 -20.94 -21.98 0.02
CA LEU A 253 -19.72 -21.25 -0.34
C LEU A 253 -19.90 -19.74 -0.15
N PHE A 254 -21.04 -19.17 -0.54
CA PHE A 254 -21.35 -17.75 -0.32
C PHE A 254 -21.32 -17.40 1.17
N GLU A 255 -22.03 -18.14 2.03
CA GLU A 255 -22.01 -17.91 3.49
C GLU A 255 -20.63 -18.11 4.13
N SER A 256 -19.72 -18.87 3.50
CA SER A 256 -18.34 -19.02 4.00
C SER A 256 -17.42 -17.84 3.69
N VAL A 257 -17.78 -16.96 2.74
CA VAL A 257 -16.95 -15.83 2.30
C VAL A 257 -17.61 -14.44 2.44
N ARG A 258 -18.94 -14.38 2.63
CA ARG A 258 -19.70 -13.13 2.83
C ARG A 258 -19.10 -12.31 3.99
N GLY A 259 -18.97 -10.99 3.81
CA GLY A 259 -18.41 -10.08 4.80
C GLY A 259 -16.91 -10.27 5.08
N SER A 260 -16.21 -11.01 4.21
CA SER A 260 -14.77 -11.27 4.30
C SER A 260 -14.04 -10.89 3.00
N GLU A 261 -12.72 -11.01 3.00
CA GLU A 261 -11.90 -10.90 1.77
C GLU A 261 -11.52 -12.28 1.18
N GLY A 262 -12.00 -13.36 1.80
CA GLY A 262 -11.54 -14.73 1.55
C GLY A 262 -12.03 -15.38 0.27
N ALA A 263 -11.58 -16.62 0.06
CA ALA A 263 -12.13 -17.53 -0.93
C ALA A 263 -12.22 -18.95 -0.35
N ASP A 264 -13.28 -19.68 -0.71
CA ASP A 264 -13.45 -21.10 -0.37
C ASP A 264 -13.80 -21.93 -1.62
N VAL A 265 -13.51 -23.23 -1.53
CA VAL A 265 -13.51 -24.18 -2.65
C VAL A 265 -14.12 -25.50 -2.18
N LEU A 266 -15.06 -26.02 -2.98
CA LEU A 266 -15.72 -27.30 -2.77
C LEU A 266 -15.59 -28.18 -4.01
N PHE A 267 -15.12 -29.40 -3.80
CA PHE A 267 -15.11 -30.46 -4.80
C PHE A 267 -16.29 -31.42 -4.55
N SER A 268 -16.91 -31.94 -5.62
CA SER A 268 -17.93 -32.99 -5.54
C SER A 268 -17.96 -33.82 -6.84
N PRO A 269 -18.22 -35.13 -6.80
CA PRO A 269 -18.29 -35.97 -8.00
C PRO A 269 -19.49 -35.59 -8.88
N ASP A 270 -19.38 -35.76 -10.19
CA ASP A 270 -20.55 -35.67 -11.07
C ASP A 270 -21.44 -36.92 -10.94
N ALA A 271 -22.75 -36.72 -10.99
CA ALA A 271 -23.70 -37.81 -10.76
C ALA A 271 -23.99 -38.66 -12.00
N LYS A 272 -23.35 -38.35 -13.15
CA LYS A 272 -23.53 -39.06 -14.42
C LYS A 272 -22.27 -39.79 -14.87
N ASP A 273 -21.12 -39.42 -14.34
CA ASP A 273 -19.81 -39.93 -14.74
C ASP A 273 -18.85 -39.80 -13.54
N ALA A 274 -18.32 -40.92 -13.07
CA ALA A 274 -17.48 -40.97 -11.88
C ALA A 274 -16.08 -40.36 -12.10
N ASP A 275 -15.65 -40.24 -13.36
CA ASP A 275 -14.35 -39.68 -13.73
C ASP A 275 -14.40 -38.13 -13.87
N ARG A 276 -15.56 -37.52 -13.59
CA ARG A 276 -15.77 -36.06 -13.65
C ARG A 276 -16.10 -35.50 -12.28
N MET A 277 -15.66 -34.26 -12.06
CA MET A 277 -15.88 -33.54 -10.81
C MET A 277 -16.41 -32.13 -11.02
N TRP A 278 -17.29 -31.70 -10.13
CA TRP A 278 -17.65 -30.31 -9.93
C TRP A 278 -16.67 -29.65 -8.97
N LEU A 279 -15.98 -28.64 -9.47
CA LEU A 279 -15.21 -27.67 -8.69
C LEU A 279 -16.07 -26.40 -8.57
N SER A 280 -16.61 -26.13 -7.39
CA SER A 280 -17.29 -24.86 -7.07
C SER A 280 -16.40 -24.00 -6.17
N MET A 281 -16.31 -22.71 -6.45
CA MET A 281 -15.46 -21.75 -5.75
C MET A 281 -16.22 -20.44 -5.55
N ALA A 282 -16.10 -19.84 -4.37
CA ALA A 282 -16.54 -18.48 -4.10
C ALA A 282 -15.33 -17.64 -3.67
N ALA A 283 -15.22 -16.41 -4.19
CA ALA A 283 -14.19 -15.46 -3.78
C ALA A 283 -14.79 -14.06 -3.64
N ALA A 284 -14.64 -13.46 -2.46
CA ALA A 284 -15.09 -12.10 -2.21
C ALA A 284 -14.14 -11.07 -2.84
N ASN A 285 -14.67 -9.91 -3.24
CA ASN A 285 -13.93 -8.69 -3.58
C ASN A 285 -12.72 -8.94 -4.50
N VAL A 286 -12.98 -9.47 -5.69
CA VAL A 286 -11.96 -9.72 -6.72
C VAL A 286 -12.56 -9.53 -8.11
N SER A 287 -11.79 -8.97 -9.03
CA SER A 287 -12.20 -8.81 -10.44
C SER A 287 -12.47 -10.19 -11.08
N PRO A 288 -13.67 -10.41 -11.68
CA PRO A 288 -14.01 -11.66 -12.35
C PRO A 288 -13.00 -12.13 -13.39
N GLU A 289 -12.52 -11.21 -14.23
CA GLU A 289 -11.58 -11.53 -15.31
C GLU A 289 -10.21 -11.97 -14.78
N VAL A 290 -9.72 -11.28 -13.75
CA VAL A 290 -8.47 -11.63 -13.06
C VAL A 290 -8.60 -13.01 -12.42
N LEU A 291 -9.67 -13.25 -11.66
CA LEU A 291 -9.89 -14.53 -10.99
C LEU A 291 -10.00 -15.69 -11.99
N LEU A 292 -10.83 -15.54 -13.03
CA LEU A 292 -11.02 -16.58 -14.06
C LEU A 292 -9.73 -16.86 -14.83
N THR A 293 -8.95 -15.82 -15.17
CA THR A 293 -7.66 -16.00 -15.87
C THR A 293 -6.70 -16.84 -15.03
N LYS A 294 -6.52 -16.49 -13.75
CA LYS A 294 -5.64 -17.21 -12.82
C LYS A 294 -6.10 -18.65 -12.60
N VAL A 295 -7.39 -18.86 -12.31
CA VAL A 295 -7.93 -20.20 -12.02
C VAL A 295 -7.83 -21.12 -13.24
N THR A 296 -8.15 -20.62 -14.43
CA THR A 296 -8.07 -21.43 -15.66
C THR A 296 -6.64 -21.73 -16.09
N GLU A 297 -5.66 -20.87 -15.75
CA GLU A 297 -4.22 -21.17 -15.91
C GLU A 297 -3.78 -22.32 -15.00
N LEU A 298 -4.11 -22.24 -13.71
CA LEU A 298 -3.77 -23.28 -12.72
C LEU A 298 -4.38 -24.64 -13.09
N LEU A 299 -5.66 -24.68 -13.48
CA LEU A 299 -6.32 -25.91 -13.92
C LEU A 299 -5.64 -26.51 -15.16
N ALA A 300 -5.28 -25.68 -16.15
CA ALA A 300 -4.61 -26.14 -17.36
C ALA A 300 -3.23 -26.74 -17.06
N VAL A 301 -2.42 -26.09 -16.22
CA VAL A 301 -1.08 -26.58 -15.81
C VAL A 301 -1.16 -27.84 -14.95
N ARG A 302 -2.26 -28.02 -14.19
CA ARG A 302 -2.54 -29.25 -13.42
C ARG A 302 -3.24 -30.35 -14.26
N GLY A 303 -3.31 -30.22 -15.58
CA GLY A 303 -3.86 -31.25 -16.48
C GLY A 303 -5.38 -31.42 -16.41
N LEU A 304 -6.10 -30.50 -15.77
CA LEU A 304 -7.55 -30.57 -15.59
C LEU A 304 -8.26 -29.89 -16.76
N ASN A 305 -9.03 -30.66 -17.52
CA ASN A 305 -9.82 -30.13 -18.62
C ASN A 305 -11.15 -29.55 -18.13
N VAL A 306 -11.53 -28.38 -18.63
CA VAL A 306 -12.80 -27.72 -18.29
C VAL A 306 -13.85 -28.06 -19.35
N LEU A 307 -14.77 -28.97 -19.02
CA LEU A 307 -15.86 -29.41 -19.89
C LEU A 307 -17.06 -28.46 -19.86
N ARG A 308 -17.31 -27.85 -18.69
CA ARG A 308 -18.30 -26.79 -18.49
C ARG A 308 -17.83 -25.81 -17.43
N MET A 309 -18.36 -24.59 -17.50
CA MET A 309 -18.21 -23.56 -16.49
C MET A 309 -19.52 -22.80 -16.39
N ASN A 310 -19.89 -22.42 -15.17
CA ASN A 310 -20.75 -21.26 -14.91
C ASN A 310 -19.94 -20.29 -14.06
N PHE A 311 -20.01 -19.01 -14.39
CA PHE A 311 -19.57 -17.91 -13.53
C PHE A 311 -20.74 -16.97 -13.34
N ASP A 312 -20.98 -16.53 -12.12
CA ASP A 312 -22.01 -15.57 -11.74
C ASP A 312 -21.44 -14.65 -10.62
N LEU A 313 -21.71 -13.35 -10.69
CA LEU A 313 -21.42 -12.41 -9.61
C LEU A 313 -22.63 -12.31 -8.67
N ILE A 314 -22.41 -12.31 -7.35
CA ILE A 314 -23.45 -12.13 -6.32
C ILE A 314 -23.10 -10.89 -5.49
N ARG A 315 -24.09 -10.07 -5.13
CA ARG A 315 -23.88 -8.86 -4.30
C ARG A 315 -23.56 -9.22 -2.85
N ASP A 316 -22.68 -8.46 -2.20
CA ASP A 316 -22.43 -8.57 -0.76
C ASP A 316 -22.29 -7.20 -0.08
N ASP A 317 -23.37 -6.74 0.53
CA ASP A 317 -23.39 -5.47 1.28
C ASP A 317 -22.53 -5.49 2.56
N GLN A 318 -22.12 -6.66 3.07
CA GLN A 318 -21.22 -6.75 4.23
C GLN A 318 -19.74 -6.62 3.85
N GLY A 319 -19.40 -6.85 2.58
CA GLY A 319 -18.04 -6.84 2.04
C GLY A 319 -17.63 -5.53 1.37
N SER A 320 -18.24 -4.38 1.69
CA SER A 320 -18.04 -3.13 0.94
C SER A 320 -16.58 -2.67 0.81
N VAL A 321 -16.30 -1.97 -0.30
CA VAL A 321 -14.99 -1.36 -0.60
C VAL A 321 -15.22 0.12 -0.91
N GLY A 322 -15.04 0.96 0.10
CA GLY A 322 -15.46 2.36 0.06
C GLY A 322 -16.98 2.46 -0.03
N SER A 323 -17.49 3.31 -0.94
CA SER A 323 -18.92 3.51 -1.15
C SER A 323 -19.60 2.47 -2.04
N LYS A 324 -18.86 1.55 -2.66
CA LYS A 324 -19.44 0.46 -3.48
C LYS A 324 -19.74 -0.76 -2.60
N PRO A 325 -20.90 -1.44 -2.78
CA PRO A 325 -21.16 -2.73 -2.15
C PRO A 325 -20.12 -3.75 -2.60
N GLY A 326 -19.81 -4.72 -1.74
CA GLY A 326 -18.93 -5.82 -2.07
C GLY A 326 -19.58 -6.80 -3.04
N SER A 327 -18.80 -7.76 -3.51
CA SER A 327 -19.29 -8.82 -4.39
C SER A 327 -18.58 -10.14 -4.16
N VAL A 328 -19.29 -11.23 -4.40
CA VAL A 328 -18.77 -12.60 -4.37
C VAL A 328 -18.80 -13.15 -5.79
N SER A 329 -17.61 -13.42 -6.34
CA SER A 329 -17.44 -14.17 -7.58
C SER A 329 -17.73 -15.64 -7.33
N MET A 330 -18.82 -16.16 -7.86
CA MET A 330 -19.21 -17.58 -7.78
C MET A 330 -18.85 -18.28 -9.09
N ILE A 331 -17.95 -19.27 -9.03
CA ILE A 331 -17.53 -20.06 -10.18
C ILE A 331 -17.84 -21.55 -9.94
N SER A 332 -18.39 -22.24 -10.93
CA SER A 332 -18.58 -23.69 -10.89
C SER A 332 -18.15 -24.34 -12.20
N PHE A 333 -17.01 -25.03 -12.17
CA PHE A 333 -16.48 -25.83 -13.27
C PHE A 333 -16.93 -27.29 -13.17
N LEU A 334 -17.25 -27.90 -14.31
CA LEU A 334 -17.21 -29.35 -14.49
C LEU A 334 -15.86 -29.70 -15.12
N ILE A 335 -15.01 -30.34 -14.35
CA ILE A 335 -13.65 -30.74 -14.74
C ILE A 335 -13.53 -32.24 -14.96
N SER A 336 -12.59 -32.61 -15.82
CA SER A 336 -12.12 -34.00 -16.03
C SER A 336 -10.60 -34.03 -15.91
N PRO A 337 -10.01 -34.92 -15.10
CA PRO A 337 -8.59 -35.20 -15.18
C PRO A 337 -8.21 -35.76 -16.56
N MET A 338 -6.94 -35.61 -16.94
CA MET A 338 -6.37 -36.19 -18.15
C MET A 338 -5.24 -37.15 -17.78
N GLY A 339 -5.41 -38.44 -18.10
CA GLY A 339 -4.47 -39.52 -17.77
C GLY A 339 -4.79 -40.25 -16.47
N ASP A 340 -4.19 -41.43 -16.30
CA ASP A 340 -4.52 -42.39 -15.23
C ASP A 340 -3.95 -42.01 -13.85
N GLU A 341 -3.14 -40.95 -13.76
CA GLU A 341 -2.41 -40.58 -12.54
C GLU A 341 -3.26 -39.84 -11.48
N VAL A 342 -4.41 -39.26 -11.88
CA VAL A 342 -5.28 -38.47 -10.98
C VAL A 342 -6.67 -39.09 -10.93
N SER A 343 -6.95 -39.83 -9.86
CA SER A 343 -8.29 -40.37 -9.63
C SER A 343 -9.26 -39.27 -9.15
N ALA A 344 -10.41 -39.19 -9.81
CA ALA A 344 -11.55 -38.38 -9.36
C ALA A 344 -12.25 -38.93 -8.10
N SER A 345 -11.91 -40.15 -7.66
CA SER A 345 -12.56 -40.82 -6.53
C SER A 345 -11.88 -40.58 -5.17
N ASP A 346 -10.61 -40.18 -5.14
CA ASP A 346 -9.84 -39.97 -3.91
C ASP A 346 -9.55 -38.48 -3.65
N LEU A 347 -10.57 -37.77 -3.13
CA LEU A 347 -10.49 -36.35 -2.78
C LEU A 347 -9.50 -36.03 -1.65
N GLU A 348 -9.06 -37.03 -0.88
CA GLU A 348 -8.08 -36.86 0.20
C GLU A 348 -6.64 -37.04 -0.26
N SER A 349 -6.42 -37.40 -1.53
CA SER A 349 -5.07 -37.46 -2.10
C SER A 349 -4.37 -36.10 -2.05
N PRO A 350 -3.02 -36.06 -1.90
CA PRO A 350 -2.27 -34.82 -1.79
C PRO A 350 -2.49 -33.83 -2.96
N PHE A 351 -2.82 -34.34 -4.15
CA PHE A 351 -3.14 -33.52 -5.33
C PHE A 351 -4.36 -32.62 -5.10
N TRP A 352 -5.49 -33.18 -4.65
CA TRP A 352 -6.72 -32.40 -4.45
C TRP A 352 -6.60 -31.47 -3.24
N GLN A 353 -5.92 -31.90 -2.18
CA GLN A 353 -5.63 -31.03 -1.02
C GLN A 353 -4.72 -29.85 -1.39
N GLU A 354 -3.66 -30.06 -2.18
CA GLU A 354 -2.81 -28.98 -2.70
C GLU A 354 -3.60 -28.05 -3.63
N LEU A 355 -4.38 -28.60 -4.57
CA LEU A 355 -5.18 -27.82 -5.49
C LEU A 355 -6.22 -26.96 -4.77
N ALA A 356 -6.93 -27.51 -3.77
CA ALA A 356 -7.89 -26.78 -2.94
C ALA A 356 -7.22 -25.60 -2.23
N ARG A 357 -6.04 -25.84 -1.64
CA ARG A 357 -5.23 -24.81 -0.96
C ARG A 357 -4.74 -23.73 -1.93
N ASN A 358 -4.25 -24.12 -3.10
CA ASN A 358 -3.78 -23.19 -4.13
C ASN A 358 -4.94 -22.32 -4.64
N LEU A 359 -6.11 -22.90 -4.92
CA LEU A 359 -7.29 -22.18 -5.40
C LEU A 359 -7.82 -21.17 -4.37
N ARG A 360 -7.90 -21.52 -3.08
CA ARG A 360 -8.27 -20.56 -2.01
C ARG A 360 -7.32 -19.35 -1.94
N ARG A 361 -6.05 -19.56 -2.28
CA ARG A 361 -5.02 -18.51 -2.24
C ARG A 361 -4.85 -17.77 -3.57
N ILE A 362 -5.42 -18.26 -4.67
CA ILE A 362 -4.99 -17.84 -6.01
C ILE A 362 -5.25 -16.36 -6.32
N LYS A 363 -6.30 -15.75 -5.74
CA LYS A 363 -6.54 -14.30 -5.87
C LYS A 363 -5.31 -13.52 -5.37
N TRP A 364 -4.81 -13.88 -4.20
CA TRP A 364 -3.74 -13.19 -3.47
C TRP A 364 -2.33 -13.31 -4.06
N LEU A 365 -2.11 -14.21 -5.02
CA LEU A 365 -0.79 -14.43 -5.61
C LEU A 365 -0.48 -13.35 -6.67
N ASP A 366 0.69 -12.72 -6.56
CA ASP A 366 1.21 -11.79 -7.58
C ASP A 366 1.36 -12.49 -8.94
N GLN A 367 1.16 -11.75 -10.03
CA GLN A 367 1.27 -12.33 -11.37
C GLN A 367 2.65 -12.93 -11.63
N ALA A 368 3.73 -12.35 -11.08
CA ALA A 368 5.06 -12.91 -11.26
C ALA A 368 5.28 -14.25 -10.54
N THR A 369 4.54 -14.49 -9.46
CA THR A 369 4.51 -15.79 -8.75
C THR A 369 3.84 -16.84 -9.63
N LEU A 370 2.74 -16.47 -10.30
CA LEU A 370 2.06 -17.34 -11.26
C LEU A 370 2.92 -17.58 -12.51
N ASP A 371 3.49 -16.54 -13.11
CA ASP A 371 4.38 -16.65 -14.27
C ASP A 371 5.58 -17.57 -13.99
N LEU A 372 6.12 -17.54 -12.76
CA LEU A 372 7.20 -18.42 -12.33
C LEU A 372 6.72 -19.86 -12.12
N ALA A 373 5.63 -20.06 -11.39
CA ALA A 373 5.12 -21.37 -10.95
C ALA A 373 4.31 -22.14 -12.00
N LEU A 374 3.73 -21.46 -12.99
CA LEU A 374 2.79 -22.02 -13.97
C LEU A 374 3.39 -22.02 -15.38
N SER A 375 4.17 -21.00 -15.73
CA SER A 375 4.75 -20.85 -17.08
C SER A 375 6.26 -21.12 -17.15
N THR A 376 7.06 -20.60 -16.21
CA THR A 376 8.53 -20.58 -16.35
C THR A 376 9.22 -21.82 -15.77
N CYS A 377 8.81 -22.27 -14.59
CA CYS A 377 9.36 -23.43 -13.88
C CYS A 377 8.24 -24.21 -13.16
N PRO A 378 7.36 -24.96 -13.87
CA PRO A 378 6.22 -25.64 -13.25
C PRO A 378 6.54 -26.58 -12.08
N GLU A 379 7.70 -27.26 -12.16
CA GLU A 379 8.25 -28.14 -11.11
C GLU A 379 8.50 -27.43 -9.76
N MET A 380 8.64 -26.11 -9.77
CA MET A 380 8.90 -25.30 -8.57
C MET A 380 7.68 -25.33 -7.62
N GLY A 381 6.48 -25.27 -8.17
CA GLY A 381 5.22 -25.14 -7.42
C GLY A 381 5.02 -23.73 -6.84
N LEU A 382 3.77 -23.42 -6.48
CA LEU A 382 3.36 -22.07 -6.09
C LEU A 382 4.02 -21.58 -4.80
N ASP A 383 4.19 -22.42 -3.78
CA ASP A 383 4.79 -21.99 -2.50
C ASP A 383 6.26 -21.59 -2.65
N ARG A 384 7.05 -22.35 -3.43
CA ARG A 384 8.46 -21.99 -3.67
C ARG A 384 8.58 -20.74 -4.51
N ALA A 385 7.76 -20.63 -5.56
CA ALA A 385 7.71 -19.45 -6.41
C ALA A 385 7.36 -18.19 -5.59
N GLU A 386 6.37 -18.28 -4.70
CA GLU A 386 5.93 -17.17 -3.82
C GLU A 386 7.06 -16.71 -2.88
N ILE A 387 7.79 -17.66 -2.27
CA ILE A 387 8.97 -17.34 -1.46
C ILE A 387 10.01 -16.60 -2.31
N LEU A 388 10.30 -17.11 -3.50
CA LEU A 388 11.37 -16.57 -4.35
C LEU A 388 11.03 -15.20 -4.96
N THR A 389 9.76 -14.96 -5.33
CA THR A 389 9.31 -13.63 -5.80
C THR A 389 9.28 -12.62 -4.65
N ALA A 390 8.83 -13.02 -3.45
CA ALA A 390 8.90 -12.18 -2.25
C ALA A 390 10.36 -11.81 -1.91
N LEU A 391 11.29 -12.79 -1.94
CA LEU A 391 12.71 -12.52 -1.73
C LEU A 391 13.30 -11.61 -2.83
N CYS A 392 12.91 -11.77 -4.10
CA CYS A 392 13.30 -10.84 -5.17
C CYS A 392 12.81 -9.41 -4.90
N SER A 393 11.53 -9.25 -4.51
CA SER A 393 10.93 -7.95 -4.21
C SER A 393 11.58 -7.27 -3.00
N MET A 394 11.80 -8.01 -1.91
CA MET A 394 12.42 -7.50 -0.69
C MET A 394 13.87 -7.05 -0.92
N LEU A 395 14.66 -7.89 -1.60
CA LEU A 395 16.08 -7.63 -1.83
C LEU A 395 16.36 -6.64 -2.97
N HIS A 396 15.34 -6.22 -3.73
CA HIS A 396 15.48 -5.30 -4.85
C HIS A 396 16.19 -4.00 -4.47
N GLY A 397 15.82 -3.37 -3.34
CA GLY A 397 16.45 -2.15 -2.85
C GLY A 397 17.93 -2.35 -2.48
N PRO A 398 18.26 -3.23 -1.50
CA PRO A 398 19.64 -3.53 -1.12
C PRO A 398 20.55 -3.94 -2.28
N LEU A 399 20.05 -4.73 -3.23
CA LEU A 399 20.83 -5.14 -4.42
C LEU A 399 20.97 -3.98 -5.43
N SER A 400 19.95 -3.15 -5.63
CA SER A 400 20.04 -1.98 -6.52
C SER A 400 21.10 -0.97 -6.09
N LYS A 401 21.40 -0.86 -4.79
CA LYS A 401 22.52 -0.05 -4.26
C LYS A 401 23.89 -0.54 -4.75
N LEU A 402 24.04 -1.84 -5.06
CA LEU A 402 25.27 -2.40 -5.61
C LEU A 402 25.38 -2.13 -7.12
N ASN A 403 24.32 -2.40 -7.88
CA ASN A 403 24.24 -2.12 -9.31
C ASN A 403 22.77 -2.10 -9.79
N PRO A 404 22.16 -0.93 -10.05
CA PRO A 404 20.74 -0.85 -10.40
C PRO A 404 20.42 -1.44 -11.80
N PHE A 405 21.40 -1.49 -12.70
CA PHE A 405 21.22 -2.08 -14.03
C PHE A 405 21.27 -3.61 -13.97
N ALA A 406 22.16 -4.18 -13.15
CA ALA A 406 22.28 -5.63 -12.99
C ALA A 406 21.10 -6.21 -12.19
N PHE A 407 20.65 -5.52 -11.15
CA PHE A 407 19.71 -6.06 -10.15
C PHE A 407 18.27 -5.50 -10.23
N SER A 408 17.84 -5.08 -11.43
CA SER A 408 16.43 -4.73 -11.68
C SER A 408 15.48 -5.93 -11.45
N ARG A 409 14.22 -5.67 -11.04
CA ARG A 409 13.21 -6.74 -10.84
C ARG A 409 13.12 -7.78 -11.97
N PRO A 410 13.10 -7.42 -13.28
CA PRO A 410 13.12 -8.40 -14.36
C PRO A 410 14.37 -9.29 -14.36
N ASN A 411 15.54 -8.74 -14.04
CA ASN A 411 16.78 -9.51 -13.97
C ASN A 411 16.81 -10.45 -12.76
N LEU A 412 16.32 -10.01 -11.59
CA LEU A 412 16.20 -10.86 -10.39
C LEU A 412 15.29 -12.07 -10.67
N ARG A 413 14.09 -11.80 -11.21
CA ARG A 413 13.13 -12.84 -11.64
C ARG A 413 13.73 -13.75 -12.72
N GLY A 414 14.45 -13.18 -13.69
CA GLY A 414 15.13 -13.90 -14.77
C GLY A 414 16.29 -14.78 -14.31
N ILE A 415 16.92 -14.49 -13.16
CA ILE A 415 17.90 -15.39 -12.52
C ILE A 415 17.17 -16.58 -11.89
N VAL A 416 16.12 -16.33 -11.10
CA VAL A 416 15.35 -17.38 -10.39
C VAL A 416 14.69 -18.36 -11.38
N GLY A 417 14.07 -17.84 -12.44
CA GLY A 417 13.42 -18.63 -13.48
C GLY A 417 14.37 -19.24 -14.52
N ASN A 418 15.69 -19.05 -14.39
CA ASN A 418 16.64 -19.63 -15.33
C ASN A 418 16.82 -21.13 -15.06
N PRO A 419 16.67 -22.04 -16.06
CA PRO A 419 16.86 -23.48 -15.85
C PRO A 419 18.23 -23.89 -15.29
N TYR A 420 19.27 -23.06 -15.45
CA TYR A 420 20.60 -23.32 -14.88
C TYR A 420 20.72 -22.94 -13.39
N TYR A 421 19.89 -22.01 -12.90
CA TYR A 421 19.90 -21.56 -11.49
C TYR A 421 18.67 -22.04 -10.70
N SER A 422 17.60 -22.49 -11.35
CA SER A 422 16.32 -22.84 -10.72
C SER A 422 16.46 -23.94 -9.66
N GLY A 423 17.39 -24.90 -9.82
CA GLY A 423 17.71 -25.88 -8.78
C GLY A 423 18.25 -25.24 -7.49
N TYR A 424 19.13 -24.23 -7.60
CA TYR A 424 19.61 -23.47 -6.44
C TYR A 424 18.50 -22.62 -5.82
N ALA A 425 17.61 -22.04 -6.65
CA ALA A 425 16.46 -21.30 -6.16
C ALA A 425 15.47 -22.20 -5.39
N SER A 426 15.18 -23.41 -5.90
CA SER A 426 14.39 -24.41 -5.21
C SER A 426 15.03 -24.85 -3.90
N ASP A 427 16.36 -25.10 -3.87
CA ASP A 427 17.09 -25.42 -2.63
C ASP A 427 16.96 -24.30 -1.57
N ILE A 428 17.02 -23.03 -1.98
CA ILE A 428 16.81 -21.87 -1.09
C ILE A 428 15.37 -21.83 -0.56
N ALA A 429 14.38 -22.04 -1.43
CA ALA A 429 12.97 -22.04 -1.06
C ALA A 429 12.62 -23.21 -0.13
N ASP A 430 13.18 -24.40 -0.35
CA ASP A 430 12.98 -25.55 0.53
C ASP A 430 13.69 -25.38 1.87
N LEU A 431 14.90 -24.80 1.90
CA LEU A 431 15.56 -24.41 3.15
C LEU A 431 14.71 -23.41 3.96
N PHE A 432 14.02 -22.48 3.29
CA PHE A 432 13.06 -21.58 3.94
C PHE A 432 11.84 -22.34 4.48
N ARG A 433 11.20 -23.18 3.66
CA ARG A 433 10.03 -23.98 4.05
C ARG A 433 10.31 -24.89 5.25
N THR A 434 11.43 -25.60 5.25
CA THR A 434 11.81 -26.49 6.36
C THR A 434 12.11 -25.72 7.64
N SER A 435 12.72 -24.54 7.55
CA SER A 435 13.08 -23.71 8.72
C SER A 435 11.87 -23.19 9.49
N PHE A 436 10.74 -22.99 8.81
CA PHE A 436 9.53 -22.40 9.38
C PHE A 436 8.35 -23.37 9.47
N ASN A 437 8.55 -24.68 9.23
CA ASN A 437 7.51 -25.68 9.39
C ASN A 437 7.08 -25.81 10.87
N PRO A 438 5.82 -25.49 11.24
CA PRO A 438 5.37 -25.54 12.62
C PRO A 438 5.37 -26.93 13.25
N GLU A 439 5.32 -28.00 12.45
CA GLU A 439 5.27 -29.39 12.93
C GLU A 439 6.65 -29.91 13.36
N THR A 440 7.72 -29.45 12.69
CA THR A 440 9.09 -29.95 12.91
C THR A 440 10.02 -28.90 13.54
N GLY A 441 9.67 -27.62 13.45
CA GLY A 441 10.56 -26.51 13.80
C GLY A 441 11.79 -26.43 12.89
N LYS A 442 12.73 -25.57 13.27
CA LYS A 442 13.98 -25.37 12.53
C LYS A 442 14.90 -26.60 12.64
N PRO A 443 15.37 -27.20 11.52
CA PRO A 443 16.24 -28.37 11.55
C PRO A 443 17.56 -28.15 12.29
N ALA A 444 18.03 -29.17 13.01
CA ALA A 444 19.28 -29.11 13.79
C ALA A 444 20.54 -29.00 12.91
N ASP A 445 20.49 -29.45 11.66
CA ASP A 445 21.56 -29.37 10.67
C ASP A 445 21.44 -28.15 9.73
N PHE A 446 20.51 -27.22 10.00
CA PHE A 446 20.23 -26.04 9.17
C PHE A 446 21.51 -25.26 8.79
N ASP A 447 22.40 -24.99 9.74
CA ASP A 447 23.61 -24.20 9.47
C ASP A 447 24.63 -24.95 8.57
N ASP A 448 24.61 -26.29 8.58
CA ASP A 448 25.41 -27.11 7.65
C ASP A 448 24.77 -27.17 6.25
N GLN A 449 23.43 -27.25 6.16
CA GLN A 449 22.71 -27.12 4.89
C GLN A 449 22.97 -25.76 4.23
N VAL A 450 22.85 -24.67 5.01
CA VAL A 450 23.24 -23.31 4.63
C VAL A 450 24.66 -23.26 4.09
N ARG A 451 25.64 -23.80 4.84
CA ARG A 451 27.06 -23.76 4.48
C ARG A 451 27.31 -24.47 3.15
N LYS A 452 26.80 -25.70 2.98
CA LYS A 452 26.89 -26.49 1.75
C LYS A 452 26.25 -25.78 0.55
N LEU A 453 25.09 -25.16 0.74
CA LEU A 453 24.41 -24.40 -0.30
C LEU A 453 25.20 -23.14 -0.71
N GLN A 454 25.72 -22.38 0.26
CA GLN A 454 26.59 -21.23 -0.01
C GLN A 454 27.89 -21.64 -0.73
N GLU A 455 28.51 -22.77 -0.38
CA GLU A 455 29.70 -23.30 -1.07
C GLU A 455 29.39 -23.63 -2.54
N ARG A 456 28.28 -24.30 -2.81
CA ARG A 456 27.81 -24.58 -4.19
C ARG A 456 27.53 -23.29 -4.98
N ILE A 457 26.87 -22.29 -4.37
CA ILE A 457 26.56 -21.00 -5.02
C ILE A 457 27.85 -20.19 -5.28
N ARG A 458 28.83 -20.20 -4.38
CA ARG A 458 30.11 -19.49 -4.56
C ARG A 458 30.89 -19.98 -5.78
N ALA A 459 30.72 -21.24 -6.18
CA ALA A 459 31.35 -21.83 -7.37
C ALA A 459 30.72 -21.38 -8.71
N LEU A 460 29.61 -20.63 -8.70
CA LEU A 460 29.00 -20.10 -9.92
C LEU A 460 29.89 -19.03 -10.57
N SER A 461 30.05 -19.12 -11.89
CA SER A 461 30.83 -18.18 -12.71
C SER A 461 30.12 -16.84 -12.96
N ASN A 462 28.78 -16.82 -12.94
CA ASN A 462 28.00 -15.59 -13.10
C ASN A 462 27.90 -14.84 -11.76
N GLU A 463 28.54 -13.68 -11.69
CA GLU A 463 28.61 -12.86 -10.48
C GLU A 463 27.24 -12.34 -10.01
N SER A 464 26.37 -11.89 -10.93
CA SER A 464 25.04 -11.40 -10.57
C SER A 464 24.19 -12.51 -9.96
N ALA A 465 24.15 -13.70 -10.57
CA ALA A 465 23.42 -14.85 -10.05
C ALA A 465 23.98 -15.31 -8.70
N ARG A 466 25.31 -15.38 -8.55
CA ARG A 466 25.99 -15.69 -7.29
C ARG A 466 25.59 -14.71 -6.18
N THR A 467 25.62 -13.41 -6.45
CA THR A 467 25.29 -12.35 -5.48
C THR A 467 23.82 -12.42 -5.06
N VAL A 468 22.89 -12.58 -6.00
CA VAL A 468 21.44 -12.72 -5.72
C VAL A 468 21.18 -13.96 -4.86
N LEU A 469 21.67 -15.12 -5.28
CA LEU A 469 21.41 -16.39 -4.58
C LEU A 469 22.06 -16.42 -3.18
N LEU A 470 23.25 -15.86 -3.00
CA LEU A 470 23.86 -15.72 -1.66
C LEU A 470 23.04 -14.78 -0.75
N LYS A 471 22.63 -13.61 -1.24
CA LYS A 471 21.82 -12.67 -0.45
C LYS A 471 20.43 -13.24 -0.13
N MET A 472 19.87 -14.08 -1.00
CA MET A 472 18.66 -14.87 -0.69
C MET A 472 18.89 -15.88 0.43
N VAL A 473 20.01 -16.63 0.44
CA VAL A 473 20.35 -17.50 1.58
C VAL A 473 20.49 -16.69 2.87
N ASP A 474 21.13 -15.52 2.82
CA ASP A 474 21.23 -14.63 4.00
C ASP A 474 19.86 -14.15 4.47
N ALA A 475 18.91 -13.88 3.56
CA ALA A 475 17.53 -13.54 3.91
C ALA A 475 16.78 -14.70 4.60
N VAL A 476 16.99 -15.95 4.16
CA VAL A 476 16.45 -17.14 4.85
C VAL A 476 16.98 -17.21 6.28
N LYS A 477 18.30 -17.05 6.49
CA LYS A 477 18.93 -17.06 7.82
C LYS A 477 18.45 -15.94 8.74
N GLN A 478 18.15 -14.76 8.18
CA GLN A 478 17.79 -13.56 8.92
C GLN A 478 16.28 -13.39 9.13
N THR A 479 15.45 -14.24 8.53
CA THR A 479 14.01 -14.30 8.84
C THR A 479 13.80 -14.88 10.24
N LYS A 480 12.91 -14.28 11.03
CA LYS A 480 12.59 -14.64 12.43
C LYS A 480 11.18 -15.20 12.60
N ARG A 481 10.22 -14.73 11.78
CA ARG A 481 8.84 -15.27 11.67
C ARG A 481 8.36 -15.15 10.22
N THR A 482 7.44 -16.01 9.82
CA THR A 482 6.69 -15.89 8.56
C THR A 482 5.29 -16.48 8.70
N ASN A 483 4.32 -15.96 7.93
CA ASN A 483 2.97 -16.51 7.86
C ASN A 483 2.82 -17.63 6.81
N LEU A 484 3.92 -18.15 6.24
CA LEU A 484 3.94 -19.19 5.19
C LEU A 484 3.04 -20.42 5.47
N PHE A 485 2.81 -20.78 6.72
CA PHE A 485 1.96 -21.91 7.13
C PHE A 485 0.60 -21.49 7.71
N VAL A 486 0.31 -20.19 7.78
CA VAL A 486 -1.01 -19.66 8.16
C VAL A 486 -2.01 -19.95 7.03
N PRO A 487 -3.14 -20.63 7.31
CA PRO A 487 -4.16 -20.94 6.33
C PRO A 487 -4.88 -19.67 5.88
N ASN A 488 -5.28 -19.61 4.61
CA ASN A 488 -6.07 -18.53 4.01
C ASN A 488 -5.46 -17.11 4.09
N ARG A 489 -4.15 -16.96 4.36
CA ARG A 489 -3.44 -15.68 4.38
C ARG A 489 -3.61 -14.87 3.08
N CYS A 490 -3.69 -13.55 3.22
CA CYS A 490 -3.92 -12.62 2.11
C CYS A 490 -2.65 -12.23 1.32
N ALA A 491 -1.46 -12.54 1.82
CA ALA A 491 -0.15 -12.24 1.25
C ALA A 491 0.94 -13.05 2.00
N LEU A 492 2.17 -13.12 1.47
CA LEU A 492 3.32 -13.68 2.20
C LEU A 492 4.01 -12.58 3.00
N ALA A 493 4.09 -12.75 4.32
CA ALA A 493 4.75 -11.83 5.24
C ALA A 493 5.97 -12.47 5.92
N LEU A 494 7.01 -11.65 6.12
CA LEU A 494 8.29 -11.97 6.72
C LEU A 494 8.60 -10.95 7.82
N ARG A 495 8.95 -11.42 9.02
CA ARG A 495 9.63 -10.61 10.04
C ARG A 495 11.12 -10.91 9.95
N VAL A 496 11.91 -9.94 9.50
CA VAL A 496 13.36 -10.12 9.24
C VAL A 496 14.22 -9.27 10.16
N ASP A 497 15.46 -9.71 10.32
CA ASP A 497 16.53 -8.91 10.92
C ASP A 497 16.79 -7.64 10.11
N ALA A 498 17.11 -6.54 10.79
CA ALA A 498 17.23 -5.23 10.15
C ALA A 498 18.54 -5.10 9.36
N ASP A 499 19.59 -5.76 9.84
CA ASP A 499 20.92 -5.87 9.22
C ASP A 499 20.88 -6.46 7.79
N LEU A 500 19.78 -7.13 7.41
CA LEU A 500 19.55 -7.59 6.04
C LEU A 500 19.38 -6.44 5.05
N MET A 501 18.79 -5.33 5.50
CA MET A 501 18.23 -4.26 4.67
C MET A 501 19.02 -2.95 4.71
N ILE A 502 19.78 -2.71 5.77
CA ILE A 502 20.56 -1.47 5.99
C ILE A 502 21.98 -1.54 5.42
N THR A 503 22.65 -0.38 5.37
CA THR A 503 24.09 -0.24 5.12
C THR A 503 24.87 -0.02 6.43
N ALA A 504 26.19 -0.24 6.43
CA ALA A 504 27.02 -0.26 7.64
C ALA A 504 27.15 1.10 8.37
N ASP A 505 26.72 2.19 7.74
CA ASP A 505 26.66 3.56 8.27
C ASP A 505 25.29 3.92 8.88
N GLN A 506 24.29 3.03 8.75
CA GLN A 506 22.94 3.24 9.25
C GLN A 506 22.78 2.70 10.69
N GLU A 507 21.93 3.35 11.47
CA GLU A 507 21.54 2.94 12.81
C GLU A 507 20.60 1.73 12.69
N SER A 508 20.97 0.57 13.25
CA SER A 508 20.20 -0.65 13.05
C SER A 508 18.81 -0.58 13.73
N PRO A 509 17.70 -0.71 12.96
CA PRO A 509 16.35 -0.77 13.53
C PRO A 509 16.13 -2.01 14.40
N PHE A 510 15.19 -1.94 15.35
CA PHE A 510 14.68 -3.11 16.08
C PHE A 510 13.99 -4.14 15.15
N GLY A 511 13.49 -3.67 14.01
CA GLY A 511 13.54 -4.45 12.78
C GLY A 511 12.39 -4.25 11.81
N VAL A 512 12.31 -5.18 10.86
CA VAL A 512 11.58 -5.00 9.61
C VAL A 512 10.54 -6.10 9.43
N PHE A 513 9.33 -5.70 9.11
CA PHE A 513 8.32 -6.55 8.49
C PHE A 513 8.31 -6.25 6.99
N PHE A 514 8.22 -7.29 6.18
CA PHE A 514 8.02 -7.21 4.73
C PHE A 514 6.82 -8.07 4.34
N VAL A 515 5.99 -7.57 3.41
CA VAL A 515 4.81 -8.28 2.90
C VAL A 515 4.78 -8.19 1.38
N HIS A 516 4.62 -9.34 0.72
CA HIS A 516 4.48 -9.46 -0.74
C HIS A 516 3.13 -10.09 -1.09
N GLY A 517 2.32 -9.40 -1.89
CA GLY A 517 0.99 -9.86 -2.31
C GLY A 517 0.62 -9.38 -3.71
N GLU A 518 -0.60 -9.68 -4.14
CA GLU A 518 -1.12 -9.28 -5.46
C GLU A 518 -0.96 -7.78 -5.70
N ASN A 519 -0.13 -7.41 -6.70
CA ASN A 519 0.14 -6.03 -7.10
C ASN A 519 0.78 -5.13 -6.01
N PHE A 520 1.28 -5.63 -4.89
CA PHE A 520 1.95 -4.76 -3.91
C PHE A 520 3.14 -5.40 -3.19
N ASP A 521 4.03 -4.53 -2.72
CA ASP A 521 5.07 -4.84 -1.75
C ASP A 521 5.04 -3.81 -0.63
N GLY A 522 4.99 -4.28 0.61
CA GLY A 522 4.90 -3.43 1.80
C GLY A 522 6.06 -3.67 2.76
N PHE A 523 6.54 -2.60 3.39
CA PHE A 523 7.51 -2.65 4.47
C PHE A 523 6.98 -1.92 5.69
N HIS A 524 7.25 -2.45 6.89
CA HIS A 524 7.14 -1.71 8.16
C HIS A 524 8.46 -1.81 8.93
N ASN A 525 9.12 -0.67 9.16
CA ASN A 525 10.36 -0.57 9.93
C ASN A 525 10.10 0.07 11.29
N ARG A 526 10.77 -0.42 12.34
CA ARG A 526 10.64 0.13 13.71
C ARG A 526 11.96 0.13 14.48
N PHE A 527 12.16 1.14 15.32
CA PHE A 527 13.36 1.32 16.14
C PHE A 527 13.24 0.78 17.58
N GLN A 528 12.07 0.32 18.02
CA GLN A 528 11.86 -0.29 19.35
C GLN A 528 10.80 -1.42 19.31
N ASN A 529 10.69 -2.22 20.39
CA ASN A 529 9.67 -3.29 20.50
C ASN A 529 8.22 -2.77 20.63
N ILE A 530 8.06 -1.55 21.15
CA ILE A 530 6.79 -0.84 21.19
C ILE A 530 7.02 0.42 20.36
N ALA A 531 6.33 0.55 19.24
CA ALA A 531 6.62 1.60 18.27
C ALA A 531 5.37 2.04 17.49
N ARG A 532 5.31 3.33 17.15
CA ARG A 532 4.20 3.95 16.41
C ARG A 532 4.63 4.66 15.14
N GLY A 533 3.87 4.46 14.06
CA GLY A 533 4.25 4.94 12.73
C GLY A 533 3.09 5.12 11.75
N GLY A 534 3.20 6.12 10.88
CA GLY A 534 2.21 6.31 9.81
C GLY A 534 2.29 5.21 8.75
N LEU A 535 1.15 4.73 8.28
CA LEU A 535 0.98 3.88 7.10
C LEU A 535 0.77 4.77 5.87
N ARG A 536 1.66 4.66 4.89
CA ARG A 536 1.64 5.40 3.62
C ARG A 536 1.40 4.45 2.46
N ILE A 537 0.67 4.90 1.44
CA ILE A 537 0.45 4.14 0.21
C ILE A 537 1.08 4.90 -0.95
N VAL A 538 1.95 4.23 -1.72
CA VAL A 538 2.65 4.81 -2.87
C VAL A 538 2.14 4.14 -4.14
N THR A 539 1.66 4.95 -5.09
CA THR A 539 0.96 4.47 -6.30
C THR A 539 1.59 5.09 -7.56
N PRO A 540 2.70 4.52 -8.07
CA PRO A 540 3.39 5.04 -9.25
C PRO A 540 2.50 5.00 -10.50
N ASN A 541 2.61 6.02 -11.36
CA ASN A 541 1.77 6.14 -12.55
C ASN A 541 2.37 5.48 -13.81
N SER A 542 3.59 4.93 -13.73
CA SER A 542 4.25 4.20 -14.83
C SER A 542 5.14 3.07 -14.32
N SER A 543 5.46 2.11 -15.20
CA SER A 543 6.39 0.99 -14.89
C SER A 543 7.76 1.47 -14.44
N ASP A 544 8.26 2.54 -15.06
CA ASP A 544 9.59 3.06 -14.84
C ASP A 544 9.66 3.76 -13.47
N GLN A 545 8.62 4.52 -13.12
CA GLN A 545 8.47 5.07 -11.79
C GLN A 545 8.32 3.95 -10.75
N PHE A 546 7.53 2.91 -11.03
CA PHE A 546 7.40 1.76 -10.13
C PHE A 546 8.75 1.05 -9.89
N GLY A 547 9.58 0.91 -10.92
CA GLY A 547 10.95 0.39 -10.77
C GLY A 547 11.81 1.25 -9.84
N ILE A 548 11.77 2.58 -9.99
CA ILE A 548 12.53 3.53 -9.16
C ILE A 548 12.04 3.51 -7.71
N GLU A 549 10.73 3.66 -7.48
CA GLU A 549 10.19 3.65 -6.11
C GLU A 549 10.37 2.28 -5.45
N SER A 550 10.31 1.18 -6.19
CA SER A 550 10.61 -0.15 -5.66
C SER A 550 12.06 -0.29 -5.16
N ALA A 551 13.03 0.32 -5.85
CA ALA A 551 14.41 0.30 -5.38
C ALA A 551 14.64 1.19 -4.14
N ARG A 552 13.78 2.21 -3.94
CA ARG A 552 13.88 3.19 -2.85
C ARG A 552 12.92 2.96 -1.67
N CYS A 553 11.95 2.05 -1.81
CA CYS A 553 10.85 1.88 -0.85
C CYS A 553 11.34 1.67 0.59
N TYR A 554 12.32 0.79 0.81
CA TYR A 554 12.89 0.61 2.14
C TYR A 554 13.67 1.83 2.65
N ASP A 555 14.34 2.58 1.77
CA ASP A 555 15.08 3.80 2.16
C ASP A 555 14.13 4.93 2.59
N GLU A 556 12.97 5.06 1.94
CA GLU A 556 11.90 5.96 2.40
C GLU A 556 11.37 5.52 3.77
N VAL A 557 11.05 4.22 3.92
CA VAL A 557 10.53 3.64 5.18
C VAL A 557 11.53 3.85 6.32
N TYR A 558 12.83 3.59 6.10
CA TYR A 558 13.90 3.81 7.06
C TYR A 558 14.04 5.30 7.41
N GLY A 559 14.11 6.18 6.40
CA GLY A 559 14.25 7.62 6.63
C GLY A 559 13.09 8.23 7.43
N LEU A 560 11.86 7.85 7.11
CA LEU A 560 10.66 8.32 7.80
C LEU A 560 10.51 7.71 9.21
N SER A 561 10.82 6.43 9.40
CA SER A 561 10.80 5.80 10.74
C SER A 561 11.91 6.33 11.65
N ARG A 562 13.10 6.65 11.11
CA ARG A 562 14.16 7.33 11.87
C ARG A 562 13.77 8.75 12.25
N ALA A 563 13.11 9.49 11.35
CA ALA A 563 12.56 10.80 11.67
C ALA A 563 11.48 10.73 12.78
N GLN A 564 10.71 9.64 12.85
CA GLN A 564 9.80 9.37 13.98
C GLN A 564 10.59 9.06 15.27
N GLN A 565 11.66 8.26 15.22
CA GLN A 565 12.48 7.95 16.41
C GLN A 565 13.13 9.20 17.04
N LEU A 566 13.41 10.23 16.24
CA LEU A 566 13.88 11.53 16.74
C LEU A 566 12.76 12.42 17.32
N LYS A 567 11.49 12.18 16.98
CA LYS A 567 10.34 12.93 17.51
C LYS A 567 9.74 12.29 18.75
N ASN A 568 9.73 10.96 18.81
CA ASN A 568 9.07 10.18 19.84
C ASN A 568 9.82 10.11 21.19
N LYS A 569 10.94 10.82 21.34
CA LYS A 569 11.79 10.88 22.55
C LYS A 569 11.04 11.13 23.89
N ASP A 570 9.87 11.77 23.84
CA ASP A 570 9.07 12.12 25.02
C ASP A 570 7.93 11.13 25.34
N ILE A 571 7.76 10.06 24.55
CA ILE A 571 6.63 9.13 24.62
C ILE A 571 7.09 7.67 24.72
N PRO A 572 6.22 6.73 25.15
CA PRO A 572 6.59 5.34 25.37
C PRO A 572 6.94 4.57 24.08
N GLU A 573 6.47 5.01 22.91
CA GLU A 573 6.64 4.30 21.64
C GLU A 573 7.82 4.80 20.81
N GLY A 574 8.72 3.89 20.42
CA GLY A 574 9.74 4.18 19.41
C GLY A 574 9.18 4.57 18.04
N GLY A 575 10.05 5.09 17.18
CA GLY A 575 9.71 5.46 15.82
C GLY A 575 9.47 4.25 14.94
N ALA A 576 8.34 4.26 14.22
CA ALA A 576 8.07 3.32 13.15
C ALA A 576 7.51 4.00 11.89
N LYS A 577 7.43 3.25 10.79
CA LYS A 577 6.75 3.66 9.56
C LYS A 577 6.35 2.43 8.77
N ALA A 578 5.18 2.45 8.14
CA ALA A 578 4.82 1.54 7.07
C ALA A 578 4.69 2.27 5.72
N VAL A 579 5.15 1.64 4.64
CA VAL A 579 4.88 2.05 3.25
C VAL A 579 4.43 0.83 2.47
N VAL A 580 3.33 0.97 1.73
CA VAL A 580 2.79 -0.04 0.80
C VAL A 580 2.92 0.51 -0.61
N LEU A 581 3.83 -0.09 -1.40
CA LEU A 581 4.04 0.27 -2.79
C LEU A 581 3.10 -0.58 -3.67
N VAL A 582 2.11 0.07 -4.26
CA VAL A 582 1.05 -0.58 -5.05
C VAL A 582 1.28 -0.34 -6.54
N ASN A 583 1.40 -1.44 -7.30
CA ASN A 583 1.48 -1.43 -8.75
C ASN A 583 0.09 -1.19 -9.36
N VAL A 584 -0.22 0.08 -9.64
CA VAL A 584 -1.45 0.48 -10.34
C VAL A 584 -1.24 0.75 -11.83
N THR A 585 -0.09 0.38 -12.39
CA THR A 585 0.36 0.84 -13.73
C THR A 585 -0.45 0.29 -14.90
N SER A 586 -1.17 -0.83 -14.71
CA SER A 586 -2.07 -1.45 -15.68
C SER A 586 -3.55 -1.36 -15.31
N ALA A 587 -3.90 -0.67 -14.21
CA ALA A 587 -5.27 -0.60 -13.70
C ALA A 587 -6.04 0.60 -14.28
N SER A 588 -7.30 0.38 -14.66
CA SER A 588 -8.23 1.46 -15.00
C SER A 588 -8.55 2.35 -13.80
N ALA A 589 -9.07 3.56 -14.03
CA ALA A 589 -9.32 4.53 -12.96
C ALA A 589 -10.20 3.99 -11.81
N GLU A 590 -11.18 3.12 -12.11
CA GLU A 590 -12.02 2.49 -11.09
C GLU A 590 -11.29 1.36 -10.35
N GLU A 591 -10.53 0.52 -11.07
CA GLU A 591 -9.74 -0.56 -10.47
C GLU A 591 -8.64 -0.03 -9.53
N ARG A 592 -8.05 1.14 -9.83
CA ARG A 592 -7.00 1.76 -9.00
C ARG A 592 -7.42 1.85 -7.53
N TYR A 593 -8.62 2.34 -7.26
CA TYR A 593 -9.13 2.46 -5.89
C TYR A 593 -9.27 1.08 -5.22
N HIS A 594 -9.87 0.12 -5.92
CA HIS A 594 -10.02 -1.25 -5.41
C HIS A 594 -8.66 -1.90 -5.09
N VAL A 595 -7.72 -1.90 -6.03
CA VAL A 595 -6.37 -2.47 -5.83
C VAL A 595 -5.65 -1.80 -4.65
N MET A 596 -5.76 -0.48 -4.50
CA MET A 596 -5.20 0.24 -3.35
C MET A 596 -5.82 -0.19 -2.02
N ARG A 597 -7.15 -0.27 -1.90
CA ARG A 597 -7.82 -0.68 -0.65
C ARG A 597 -7.54 -2.16 -0.32
N THR A 598 -7.63 -3.05 -1.30
CA THR A 598 -7.33 -4.48 -1.14
C THR A 598 -5.86 -4.71 -0.73
N SER A 599 -4.92 -3.91 -1.23
CA SER A 599 -3.51 -3.95 -0.79
C SER A 599 -3.33 -3.54 0.67
N VAL A 600 -4.01 -2.50 1.15
CA VAL A 600 -3.99 -2.08 2.56
C VAL A 600 -4.55 -3.16 3.48
N LYS A 601 -5.69 -3.75 3.08
CA LYS A 601 -6.33 -4.86 3.80
C LYS A 601 -5.37 -6.05 3.92
N ALA A 602 -4.81 -6.51 2.80
CA ALA A 602 -3.90 -7.65 2.76
C ALA A 602 -2.58 -7.41 3.51
N PHE A 603 -1.98 -6.22 3.38
CA PHE A 603 -0.79 -5.82 4.14
C PHE A 603 -1.04 -5.91 5.65
N THR A 604 -2.18 -5.37 6.10
CA THR A 604 -2.48 -5.26 7.53
C THR A 604 -2.88 -6.61 8.15
N ASP A 605 -3.66 -7.43 7.42
CA ASP A 605 -4.01 -8.79 7.86
C ASP A 605 -2.76 -9.68 8.01
N CYS A 606 -1.80 -9.56 7.09
CA CYS A 606 -0.56 -10.35 7.15
C CYS A 606 0.48 -9.78 8.14
N LEU A 607 0.36 -8.51 8.54
CA LEU A 607 1.06 -7.98 9.71
C LEU A 607 0.48 -8.61 11.00
N LEU A 608 -0.86 -8.70 11.10
CA LEU A 608 -1.55 -9.36 12.21
C LEU A 608 -1.18 -10.85 12.32
N ASP A 609 -1.01 -11.58 11.21
CA ASP A 609 -0.52 -12.96 11.20
C ASP A 609 0.82 -13.17 11.95
N LEU A 610 1.68 -12.15 12.02
CA LEU A 610 3.02 -12.23 12.61
C LEU A 610 3.10 -11.75 14.07
N ILE A 611 2.13 -10.94 14.51
CA ILE A 611 2.12 -10.30 15.84
C ILE A 611 1.00 -10.80 16.75
N VAL A 612 -0.08 -11.37 16.20
CA VAL A 612 -1.19 -11.93 17.00
C VAL A 612 -0.78 -13.26 17.64
N THR A 613 -0.98 -13.36 18.95
CA THR A 613 -0.52 -14.48 19.78
C THR A 613 -1.60 -15.52 20.10
N THR A 614 -2.80 -15.36 19.54
CA THR A 614 -3.90 -16.32 19.72
C THR A 614 -3.49 -17.72 19.26
N ALA A 615 -3.91 -18.76 19.99
CA ALA A 615 -3.56 -20.14 19.69
C ALA A 615 -3.97 -20.59 18.27
N ALA A 616 -5.00 -19.96 17.69
CA ALA A 616 -5.46 -20.20 16.33
C ALA A 616 -4.41 -19.79 15.28
N THR A 617 -3.76 -18.63 15.44
CA THR A 617 -2.69 -18.15 14.55
C THR A 617 -1.35 -18.75 14.92
N ARG A 618 -1.01 -18.76 16.22
CA ARG A 618 0.33 -19.08 16.73
C ARG A 618 0.79 -20.51 16.43
N LYS A 619 -0.13 -21.48 16.38
CA LYS A 619 0.17 -22.87 15.98
C LYS A 619 0.69 -23.01 14.53
N HIS A 620 0.57 -21.97 13.72
CA HIS A 620 1.00 -21.93 12.31
C HIS A 620 2.27 -21.09 12.10
N VAL A 621 2.91 -20.58 13.17
CA VAL A 621 4.06 -19.67 13.07
C VAL A 621 5.17 -20.15 14.00
N VAL A 622 6.30 -20.56 13.43
CA VAL A 622 7.55 -20.79 14.19
C VAL A 622 8.11 -19.43 14.66
N ASP A 623 8.35 -19.30 15.95
CA ASP A 623 8.86 -18.06 16.55
C ASP A 623 10.37 -18.10 16.81
N GLY A 624 11.11 -17.22 16.12
CA GLY A 624 12.53 -16.95 16.37
C GLY A 624 12.83 -15.71 17.24
N LEU A 625 11.82 -15.06 17.84
CA LEU A 625 11.99 -13.87 18.69
C LEU A 625 11.86 -14.16 20.20
N GLY A 626 10.87 -14.96 20.62
CA GLY A 626 10.66 -15.31 22.03
C GLY A 626 9.97 -14.23 22.89
N PHE A 627 9.46 -13.16 22.28
CA PHE A 627 8.68 -12.10 22.92
C PHE A 627 7.55 -11.60 22.01
N ASP A 628 6.59 -10.89 22.59
CA ASP A 628 5.44 -10.33 21.87
C ASP A 628 5.75 -8.94 21.29
N GLU A 629 5.28 -8.68 20.07
CA GLU A 629 5.52 -7.43 19.35
C GLU A 629 4.24 -6.59 19.32
N LEU A 630 4.25 -5.42 20.00
CA LEU A 630 3.17 -4.44 19.89
C LEU A 630 3.49 -3.43 18.79
N VAL A 631 2.54 -3.23 17.87
CA VAL A 631 2.64 -2.32 16.74
C VAL A 631 1.45 -1.38 16.76
N TYR A 632 1.70 -0.08 16.53
CA TYR A 632 0.66 0.93 16.41
C TYR A 632 0.83 1.71 15.11
N LEU A 633 -0.20 1.70 14.28
CA LEU A 633 -0.25 2.43 13.02
C LEU A 633 -0.95 3.79 13.22
N GLY A 634 -0.75 4.69 12.27
CA GLY A 634 -1.56 5.89 12.10
C GLY A 634 -1.72 6.21 10.61
N PRO A 635 -2.63 7.10 10.21
CA PRO A 635 -2.78 7.47 8.81
C PRO A 635 -1.58 8.29 8.31
N ASP A 636 -1.32 8.18 7.02
CA ASP A 636 -0.43 9.03 6.23
C ASP A 636 -1.02 9.14 4.80
N GLU A 637 -0.22 9.53 3.81
CA GLU A 637 -0.68 9.75 2.43
C GLU A 637 -1.48 8.57 1.86
N GLN A 638 -2.66 8.90 1.32
CA GLN A 638 -3.65 8.02 0.67
C GLN A 638 -4.41 7.01 1.56
N VAL A 639 -4.19 7.02 2.89
CA VAL A 639 -5.07 6.33 3.85
C VAL A 639 -6.37 7.13 4.02
N VAL A 640 -7.52 6.44 4.05
CA VAL A 640 -8.84 7.06 4.24
C VAL A 640 -9.52 6.56 5.53
N PRO A 641 -10.56 7.24 6.06
CA PRO A 641 -11.29 6.79 7.25
C PRO A 641 -11.75 5.33 7.20
N GLU A 642 -12.20 4.86 6.04
CA GLU A 642 -12.66 3.48 5.83
C GLU A 642 -11.53 2.45 6.00
N ASP A 643 -10.27 2.81 5.73
CA ASP A 643 -9.13 1.96 6.04
C ASP A 643 -8.93 1.87 7.57
N ILE A 644 -9.03 2.99 8.29
CA ILE A 644 -8.84 3.06 9.75
C ILE A 644 -9.85 2.15 10.47
N ASP A 645 -11.13 2.30 10.13
CA ASP A 645 -12.21 1.51 10.74
C ASP A 645 -12.08 0.01 10.41
N TRP A 646 -11.72 -0.33 9.16
CA TRP A 646 -11.45 -1.73 8.78
C TRP A 646 -10.25 -2.31 9.52
N ILE A 647 -9.15 -1.57 9.64
CA ILE A 647 -7.91 -2.02 10.31
C ILE A 647 -8.18 -2.32 11.79
N ILE A 648 -8.90 -1.45 12.49
CA ILE A 648 -9.27 -1.65 13.90
C ILE A 648 -10.24 -2.84 14.05
N GLY A 649 -11.26 -2.92 13.18
CA GLY A 649 -12.21 -4.03 13.15
C GLY A 649 -11.53 -5.37 12.87
N GLN A 650 -10.55 -5.42 11.97
CA GLN A 650 -9.79 -6.62 11.67
C GLN A 650 -8.85 -7.00 12.81
N ALA A 651 -8.17 -6.05 13.45
CA ALA A 651 -7.38 -6.31 14.65
C ALA A 651 -8.22 -6.94 15.77
N ALA A 652 -9.47 -6.48 15.95
CA ALA A 652 -10.42 -7.08 16.89
C ALA A 652 -10.81 -8.51 16.48
N LYS A 653 -11.20 -8.72 15.22
CA LYS A 653 -11.56 -10.05 14.67
C LYS A 653 -10.42 -11.07 14.78
N ARG A 654 -9.17 -10.65 14.58
CA ARG A 654 -7.98 -11.53 14.71
C ARG A 654 -7.58 -11.78 16.17
N GLY A 655 -8.06 -10.98 17.12
CA GLY A 655 -7.72 -11.09 18.54
C GLY A 655 -6.39 -10.42 18.91
N TYR A 656 -6.07 -9.28 18.30
CA TYR A 656 -4.99 -8.40 18.76
C TYR A 656 -5.34 -7.86 20.17
N PRO A 657 -4.39 -7.78 21.12
CA PRO A 657 -4.72 -7.47 22.53
C PRO A 657 -5.42 -6.13 22.76
N ILE A 658 -5.11 -5.10 21.96
CA ILE A 658 -5.68 -3.75 22.09
C ILE A 658 -6.09 -3.24 20.70
N PRO A 659 -7.23 -3.69 20.14
CA PRO A 659 -7.62 -3.37 18.77
C PRO A 659 -7.79 -1.87 18.52
N ALA A 660 -8.41 -1.15 19.47
CA ALA A 660 -8.66 0.29 19.36
C ALA A 660 -7.37 1.14 19.30
N ALA A 661 -6.26 0.65 19.84
CA ALA A 661 -4.96 1.31 19.76
C ALA A 661 -4.17 0.96 18.49
N PHE A 662 -4.52 -0.12 17.79
CA PHE A 662 -3.76 -0.62 16.63
C PHE A 662 -3.65 0.39 15.49
N MET A 663 -4.63 1.30 15.36
CA MET A 663 -4.57 2.48 14.48
C MET A 663 -5.02 3.73 15.25
N SER A 664 -4.23 4.81 15.18
CA SER A 664 -4.58 6.12 15.76
C SER A 664 -5.40 7.00 14.80
N SER A 665 -5.82 8.17 15.29
CA SER A 665 -6.57 9.18 14.54
C SER A 665 -7.96 8.69 14.09
N LYS A 666 -8.61 7.92 14.97
CA LYS A 666 -9.97 7.41 14.80
C LYS A 666 -10.96 8.55 14.46
N PRO A 667 -11.82 8.42 13.41
CA PRO A 667 -12.68 9.53 12.96
C PRO A 667 -13.62 10.10 14.03
N LEU A 668 -14.20 9.22 14.88
CA LEU A 668 -15.11 9.60 15.96
C LEU A 668 -14.40 9.65 17.31
N ALA A 669 -13.78 8.53 17.69
CA ALA A 669 -13.17 8.28 19.01
C ALA A 669 -11.65 8.52 19.03
N GLY A 670 -11.19 9.56 18.33
CA GLY A 670 -9.80 10.00 18.28
C GLY A 670 -9.68 11.52 18.41
N ILE A 671 -8.44 12.00 18.44
CA ILE A 671 -8.13 13.45 18.48
C ILE A 671 -7.76 13.88 17.06
N ASN A 672 -8.62 14.68 16.42
CA ASN A 672 -8.38 15.10 15.03
C ASN A 672 -7.27 16.17 14.98
N HIS A 673 -6.16 15.85 14.29
CA HIS A 673 -4.99 16.74 14.24
C HIS A 673 -5.28 18.08 13.54
N LYS A 674 -6.12 18.08 12.49
CA LYS A 674 -6.47 19.28 11.71
C LYS A 674 -7.52 20.14 12.40
N GLU A 675 -8.48 19.52 13.09
CA GLU A 675 -9.50 20.23 13.86
C GLU A 675 -8.87 21.09 14.98
N TYR A 676 -7.98 20.49 15.77
CA TYR A 676 -7.38 21.17 16.92
C TYR A 676 -6.05 21.87 16.61
N GLY A 677 -5.39 21.53 15.50
CA GLY A 677 -4.11 22.14 15.09
C GLY A 677 -2.91 21.69 15.92
N VAL A 678 -2.93 20.44 16.40
CA VAL A 678 -1.97 19.92 17.40
C VAL A 678 -0.49 20.05 16.98
N THR A 679 -0.21 19.88 15.69
CA THR A 679 1.14 20.06 15.10
C THR A 679 1.58 21.53 15.18
N SER A 680 0.65 22.45 14.93
CA SER A 680 0.91 23.89 14.85
C SER A 680 1.02 24.56 16.21
N GLU A 681 0.44 24.00 17.27
CA GLU A 681 0.69 24.44 18.66
C GLU A 681 2.17 24.26 19.03
N GLY A 682 2.81 23.16 18.59
CA GLY A 682 4.26 22.95 18.76
C GLY A 682 5.09 23.99 18.03
N ILE A 683 4.79 24.20 16.74
CA ILE A 683 5.48 25.19 15.89
C ILE A 683 5.34 26.61 16.46
N ALA A 684 4.15 26.97 16.96
CA ALA A 684 3.91 28.27 17.58
C ALA A 684 4.75 28.49 18.85
N VAL A 685 4.92 27.46 19.70
CA VAL A 685 5.78 27.54 20.89
C VAL A 685 7.26 27.65 20.52
N PHE A 686 7.74 26.87 19.57
CA PHE A 686 9.13 26.99 19.10
C PHE A 686 9.39 28.35 18.44
N LEU A 687 8.43 28.90 17.70
CA LEU A 687 8.50 30.24 17.13
C LEU A 687 8.49 31.33 18.21
N GLU A 688 7.66 31.20 19.25
CA GLU A 688 7.60 32.12 20.40
C GLU A 688 8.97 32.24 21.09
N GLU A 689 9.59 31.11 21.46
CA GLU A 689 10.91 31.14 22.13
C GLU A 689 12.06 31.51 21.18
N ALA A 690 11.97 31.16 19.89
CA ALA A 690 12.98 31.53 18.90
C ALA A 690 13.01 33.05 18.61
N LEU A 691 11.84 33.70 18.53
CA LEU A 691 11.77 35.15 18.39
C LEU A 691 12.37 35.86 19.62
N ARG A 692 12.10 35.34 20.84
CA ARG A 692 12.70 35.88 22.08
C ARG A 692 14.21 35.77 22.09
N GLU A 693 14.79 34.67 21.60
CA GLU A 693 16.24 34.52 21.47
C GLU A 693 16.83 35.53 20.46
N THR A 694 16.06 35.99 19.45
CA THR A 694 16.43 37.12 18.57
C THR A 694 16.13 38.51 19.15
N GLY A 695 15.59 38.60 20.37
CA GLY A 695 15.28 39.87 21.06
C GLY A 695 13.87 40.42 20.83
N VAL A 696 13.03 39.71 20.09
CA VAL A 696 11.63 40.10 19.79
C VAL A 696 10.69 39.33 20.72
N ASP A 697 9.93 40.04 21.57
CA ASP A 697 8.82 39.39 22.29
C ASP A 697 7.53 39.48 21.45
N PRO A 698 7.04 38.40 20.82
CA PRO A 698 5.90 38.45 19.91
C PRO A 698 4.58 38.83 20.60
N ARG A 699 4.51 38.80 21.94
CA ARG A 699 3.33 39.25 22.70
C ARG A 699 3.26 40.77 22.85
N GLU A 700 4.39 41.46 22.82
CA GLU A 700 4.50 42.91 23.07
C GLU A 700 4.98 43.69 21.83
N GLN A 701 5.68 43.04 20.90
CA GLN A 701 6.34 43.67 19.75
C GLN A 701 5.87 43.08 18.41
N PRO A 702 5.67 43.89 17.37
CA PRO A 702 5.30 43.41 16.05
C PRO A 702 6.48 42.70 15.35
N TYR A 703 6.16 41.69 14.56
CA TYR A 703 7.12 40.92 13.76
C TYR A 703 6.48 40.43 12.44
N THR A 704 7.31 40.20 11.44
CA THR A 704 6.90 39.76 10.10
C THR A 704 7.16 38.27 9.88
N ILE A 705 6.19 37.59 9.27
CA ILE A 705 6.26 36.16 8.95
C ILE A 705 5.91 35.91 7.49
N LYS A 706 6.63 34.98 6.84
CA LYS A 706 6.22 34.37 5.57
C LYS A 706 6.07 32.87 5.72
N ILE A 707 5.10 32.27 5.03
CA ILE A 707 4.68 30.88 5.22
C ILE A 707 4.55 30.17 3.86
N THR A 708 5.08 28.95 3.73
CA THR A 708 4.66 28.04 2.66
C THR A 708 3.69 27.00 3.21
N GLY A 709 2.69 26.62 2.40
CA GLY A 709 1.47 25.97 2.86
C GLY A 709 0.32 26.98 2.96
N GLY A 710 -0.86 26.61 2.48
CA GLY A 710 -2.01 27.50 2.33
C GLY A 710 -2.89 27.61 3.58
N PRO A 711 -3.85 28.55 3.60
CA PRO A 711 -4.85 28.64 4.67
C PRO A 711 -5.74 27.39 4.80
N ASP A 712 -5.92 26.63 3.72
CA ASP A 712 -6.60 25.33 3.67
C ASP A 712 -5.79 24.18 4.29
N GLY A 713 -4.47 24.33 4.39
CA GLY A 713 -3.55 23.32 4.87
C GLY A 713 -3.63 23.09 6.38
N ASP A 714 -3.44 21.85 6.81
CA ASP A 714 -3.45 21.45 8.23
C ASP A 714 -2.48 22.30 9.06
N VAL A 715 -1.19 22.30 8.70
CA VAL A 715 -0.15 22.96 9.49
C VAL A 715 -0.21 24.48 9.35
N ALA A 716 -0.17 25.00 8.11
CA ALA A 716 -0.11 26.43 7.84
C ALA A 716 -1.38 27.18 8.27
N GLY A 717 -2.56 26.64 7.96
CA GLY A 717 -3.86 27.19 8.34
C GLY A 717 -4.01 27.28 9.86
N ASN A 718 -3.75 26.18 10.58
CA ASN A 718 -3.81 26.18 12.04
C ASN A 718 -2.74 27.07 12.68
N LEU A 719 -1.54 27.16 12.09
CA LEU A 719 -0.52 28.07 12.59
C LEU A 719 -0.97 29.52 12.51
N MET A 720 -1.55 29.96 11.38
CA MET A 720 -2.12 31.31 11.27
C MET A 720 -3.21 31.53 12.33
N ARG A 721 -4.16 30.60 12.49
CA ARG A 721 -5.19 30.65 13.55
C ARG A 721 -4.59 30.80 14.96
N ILE A 722 -3.54 30.03 15.28
CA ILE A 722 -2.89 30.03 16.59
C ILE A 722 -2.08 31.31 16.82
N LEU A 723 -1.34 31.80 15.82
CA LEU A 723 -0.59 33.06 15.92
C LEU A 723 -1.53 34.27 16.04
N PHE A 724 -2.69 34.26 15.38
CA PHE A 724 -3.70 35.31 15.56
C PHE A 724 -4.38 35.24 16.93
N ARG A 725 -4.56 34.04 17.50
CA ARG A 725 -5.05 33.85 18.89
C ARG A 725 -4.04 34.36 19.93
N ASP A 726 -2.77 34.00 19.77
CA ASP A 726 -1.74 34.19 20.80
C ASP A 726 -1.04 35.56 20.69
N HIS A 727 -0.80 36.06 19.47
CA HIS A 727 -0.03 37.28 19.18
C HIS A 727 -0.88 38.40 18.55
N GLY A 728 -2.13 38.12 18.17
CA GLY A 728 -3.10 39.13 17.74
C GLY A 728 -2.64 39.98 16.54
N LYS A 729 -2.47 41.28 16.78
CA LYS A 729 -2.04 42.28 15.76
C LYS A 729 -0.52 42.36 15.57
N ASN A 730 0.26 41.68 16.40
CA ASN A 730 1.72 41.77 16.38
C ASN A 730 2.33 40.90 15.26
N VAL A 731 1.69 39.78 14.94
CA VAL A 731 2.07 38.98 13.77
C VAL A 731 1.64 39.71 12.50
N CYS A 732 2.57 39.91 11.57
CA CYS A 732 2.31 40.50 10.25
C CYS A 732 2.67 39.48 9.16
N VAL A 733 1.65 38.88 8.53
CA VAL A 733 1.84 37.85 7.50
C VAL A 733 2.15 38.52 6.16
N VAL A 734 3.42 38.63 5.79
CA VAL A 734 3.87 39.35 4.58
C VAL A 734 3.88 38.50 3.31
N GLY A 735 3.74 37.18 3.42
CA GLY A 735 3.60 36.30 2.26
C GLY A 735 3.15 34.88 2.59
N VAL A 736 2.23 34.34 1.79
CA VAL A 736 1.73 32.96 1.87
C VAL A 736 1.74 32.32 0.48
N ALA A 737 2.30 31.12 0.36
CA ALA A 737 2.43 30.41 -0.92
C ALA A 737 2.05 28.92 -0.81
N ASP A 738 1.25 28.42 -1.76
CA ASP A 738 0.79 27.04 -1.78
C ASP A 738 0.73 26.43 -3.20
N GLY A 739 -0.11 25.42 -3.42
CA GLY A 739 -0.31 24.78 -4.73
C GLY A 739 -1.01 25.66 -5.76
N SER A 740 -1.85 26.59 -5.33
CA SER A 740 -2.69 27.47 -6.15
C SER A 740 -2.01 28.78 -6.56
N GLY A 741 -1.10 29.31 -5.73
CA GLY A 741 -0.47 30.60 -5.97
C GLY A 741 0.40 31.12 -4.82
N VAL A 742 0.63 32.44 -4.86
CA VAL A 742 1.25 33.22 -3.78
C VAL A 742 0.52 34.55 -3.63
N ALA A 743 0.19 34.91 -2.40
CA ALA A 743 -0.15 36.27 -2.00
C ALA A 743 1.03 36.87 -1.23
N GLU A 744 1.43 38.10 -1.57
CA GLU A 744 2.51 38.82 -0.89
C GLU A 744 2.11 40.28 -0.66
N ASP A 745 2.33 40.80 0.55
CA ASP A 745 2.06 42.20 0.89
C ASP A 745 3.06 42.70 1.95
N PRO A 746 3.94 43.67 1.62
CA PRO A 746 4.90 44.24 2.57
C PRO A 746 4.27 44.95 3.79
N THR A 747 2.97 45.23 3.77
CA THR A 747 2.21 45.82 4.89
C THR A 747 1.44 44.78 5.72
N GLY A 748 1.42 43.51 5.27
CA GLY A 748 0.70 42.40 5.89
C GLY A 748 -0.61 42.07 5.18
N LEU A 749 -0.85 40.77 4.97
CA LEU A 749 -2.10 40.23 4.47
C LEU A 749 -3.20 40.33 5.55
N ASP A 750 -4.42 40.69 5.14
CA ASP A 750 -5.57 40.86 6.04
C ASP A 750 -5.91 39.56 6.81
N HIS A 751 -5.83 39.62 8.16
CA HIS A 751 -6.09 38.47 9.04
C HIS A 751 -7.53 37.95 8.95
N SER A 752 -8.52 38.83 8.71
CA SER A 752 -9.92 38.42 8.57
C SER A 752 -10.15 37.62 7.30
N GLU A 753 -9.44 37.98 6.22
CA GLU A 753 -9.48 37.27 4.95
C GLU A 753 -8.72 35.93 5.02
N LEU A 754 -7.54 35.89 5.64
CA LEU A 754 -6.83 34.63 5.90
C LEU A 754 -7.67 33.66 6.76
N MET A 755 -8.37 34.18 7.78
CA MET A 755 -9.28 33.37 8.59
C MET A 755 -10.58 32.97 7.88
N ARG A 756 -11.04 33.74 6.87
CA ARG A 756 -12.13 33.33 5.97
C ARG A 756 -11.68 32.11 5.15
N LEU A 757 -10.54 32.21 4.48
CA LEU A 757 -9.96 31.12 3.69
C LEU A 757 -9.75 29.84 4.52
N PHE A 758 -9.23 29.95 5.74
CA PHE A 758 -9.10 28.81 6.66
C PHE A 758 -10.44 28.14 6.97
N ARG A 759 -11.48 28.91 7.33
CA ARG A 759 -12.81 28.39 7.70
C ARG A 759 -13.56 27.77 6.51
N GLU A 760 -13.38 28.33 5.32
CA GLU A 760 -13.97 27.83 4.08
C GLU A 760 -13.12 26.73 3.41
N ALA A 761 -11.97 26.37 4.00
CA ALA A 761 -10.99 25.42 3.46
C ALA A 761 -10.52 25.75 2.03
N LEU A 762 -10.30 27.05 1.76
CA LEU A 762 -9.86 27.57 0.46
C LEU A 762 -8.35 27.90 0.44
N PRO A 763 -7.63 27.58 -0.65
CA PRO A 763 -6.21 27.90 -0.77
C PRO A 763 -5.98 29.39 -1.08
N ILE A 764 -4.73 29.85 -0.96
CA ILE A 764 -4.37 31.29 -1.04
C ILE A 764 -4.76 31.95 -2.37
N GLY A 765 -4.91 31.18 -3.45
CA GLY A 765 -5.40 31.67 -4.73
C GLY A 765 -6.81 32.28 -4.69
N HIS A 766 -7.58 32.05 -3.62
CA HIS A 766 -8.90 32.64 -3.39
C HIS A 766 -8.86 33.93 -2.54
N PHE A 767 -7.67 34.44 -2.19
CA PHE A 767 -7.53 35.68 -1.41
C PHE A 767 -8.09 36.88 -2.19
N ALA A 768 -9.00 37.63 -1.56
CA ALA A 768 -9.66 38.78 -2.18
C ALA A 768 -8.65 39.89 -2.54
N PRO A 769 -8.45 40.25 -3.83
CA PRO A 769 -7.48 41.28 -4.21
C PRO A 769 -7.81 42.68 -3.65
N SER A 770 -9.06 42.95 -3.30
CA SER A 770 -9.51 44.17 -2.63
C SER A 770 -9.05 44.30 -1.17
N LYS A 771 -8.47 43.23 -0.60
CA LYS A 771 -7.87 43.19 0.74
C LYS A 771 -6.35 43.37 0.73
N LEU A 772 -5.72 43.45 -0.44
CA LEU A 772 -4.31 43.81 -0.59
C LEU A 772 -4.13 45.32 -0.49
N SER A 773 -2.99 45.75 0.04
CA SER A 773 -2.54 47.14 -0.04
C SER A 773 -2.13 47.50 -1.47
N PRO A 774 -1.89 48.79 -1.78
CA PRO A 774 -1.32 49.20 -3.07
C PRO A 774 0.08 48.64 -3.39
N LYS A 775 0.71 47.93 -2.44
CA LYS A 775 2.00 47.22 -2.63
C LYS A 775 1.85 45.70 -2.62
N GLY A 776 0.66 45.16 -2.34
CA GLY A 776 0.40 43.73 -2.33
C GLY A 776 0.11 43.19 -3.73
N SER A 777 0.37 41.90 -3.92
CA SER A 777 0.02 41.17 -5.14
C SER A 777 -0.46 39.75 -4.86
N LEU A 778 -1.25 39.22 -5.80
CA LEU A 778 -1.67 37.82 -5.84
C LEU A 778 -1.29 37.26 -7.21
N HIS A 779 -0.53 36.17 -7.23
CA HIS A 779 -0.12 35.47 -8.44
C HIS A 779 -0.57 34.01 -8.40
N LEU A 780 -1.39 33.60 -9.37
CA LEU A 780 -1.89 32.22 -9.50
C LEU A 780 -0.96 31.38 -10.38
N VAL A 781 -0.87 30.07 -10.15
CA VAL A 781 0.02 29.15 -10.91
C VAL A 781 -0.42 28.87 -12.35
N GLY A 782 -1.43 29.57 -12.87
CA GLY A 782 -1.94 29.41 -14.24
C GLY A 782 -1.00 29.92 -15.35
N ASN A 783 0.14 30.52 -15.02
CA ASN A 783 1.18 30.92 -15.96
C ASN A 783 2.59 30.80 -15.35
N GLU A 784 3.63 30.86 -16.19
CA GLU A 784 5.03 30.70 -15.79
C GLU A 784 5.46 31.73 -14.73
N GLU A 785 4.97 32.97 -14.84
CA GLU A 785 5.29 34.03 -13.88
C GLU A 785 4.74 33.73 -12.48
N GLY A 786 3.49 33.30 -12.37
CA GLY A 786 2.91 32.92 -11.08
C GLY A 786 3.58 31.69 -10.48
N VAL A 787 3.97 30.71 -11.30
CA VAL A 787 4.81 29.59 -10.85
C VAL A 787 6.15 30.07 -10.32
N ARG A 788 6.83 31.01 -11.02
CA ARG A 788 8.10 31.62 -10.59
C ARG A 788 7.95 32.43 -9.30
N MET A 789 6.93 33.27 -9.18
CA MET A 789 6.66 34.09 -7.99
C MET A 789 6.41 33.20 -6.77
N ARG A 790 5.58 32.16 -6.92
CA ARG A 790 5.26 31.17 -5.88
C ARG A 790 6.49 30.36 -5.47
N ASN A 791 7.27 29.85 -6.42
CA ASN A 791 8.46 29.07 -6.10
C ASN A 791 9.59 29.91 -5.47
N SER A 792 9.70 31.21 -5.81
CA SER A 792 10.75 32.11 -5.28
C SER A 792 10.38 32.85 -3.99
N MET A 793 9.14 32.75 -3.51
CA MET A 793 8.62 33.52 -2.37
C MET A 793 9.54 33.50 -1.15
N HIS A 794 10.00 32.31 -0.75
CA HIS A 794 10.83 32.11 0.43
C HIS A 794 12.24 32.72 0.29
N ASN A 795 12.77 32.85 -0.92
CA ASN A 795 14.05 33.49 -1.21
C ASN A 795 13.92 35.03 -1.29
N ARG A 796 12.79 35.50 -1.82
CA ARG A 796 12.61 36.88 -2.29
C ARG A 796 11.98 37.82 -1.27
N ILE A 797 11.01 37.35 -0.47
CA ILE A 797 10.35 38.18 0.56
C ILE A 797 11.25 38.26 1.79
N LYS A 798 11.49 39.49 2.28
CA LYS A 798 12.18 39.74 3.56
C LYS A 798 11.18 39.67 4.71
N SER A 799 11.47 38.89 5.74
CA SER A 799 10.66 38.79 6.97
C SER A 799 11.49 38.29 8.14
N ASP A 800 11.08 38.58 9.38
CA ASP A 800 11.80 38.17 10.60
C ASP A 800 11.85 36.64 10.74
N VAL A 801 10.77 35.95 10.37
CA VAL A 801 10.70 34.48 10.39
C VAL A 801 10.10 33.89 9.11
N PHE A 802 10.67 32.76 8.69
CA PHE A 802 10.12 31.87 7.67
C PHE A 802 9.60 30.59 8.32
N VAL A 803 8.37 30.19 7.99
CA VAL A 803 7.83 28.88 8.39
C VAL A 803 7.46 28.06 7.15
N PRO A 804 8.30 27.09 6.74
CA PRO A 804 7.88 26.10 5.78
C PRO A 804 6.91 25.12 6.43
N ALA A 805 5.61 25.32 6.23
CA ALA A 805 4.51 24.48 6.73
C ALA A 805 3.78 23.70 5.61
N GLY A 806 4.38 23.67 4.42
CA GLY A 806 3.92 22.95 3.23
C GLY A 806 4.88 23.21 2.07
N GLY A 807 4.94 22.29 1.10
CA GLY A 807 5.85 22.37 -0.03
C GLY A 807 6.33 20.99 -0.49
N ARG A 808 7.25 20.96 -1.46
CA ARG A 808 7.88 19.72 -1.93
C ARG A 808 9.08 19.37 -1.03
N PRO A 809 9.36 18.08 -0.75
CA PRO A 809 10.60 17.70 -0.08
C PRO A 809 11.82 18.25 -0.83
N ASN A 810 12.86 18.65 -0.08
CA ASN A 810 14.09 19.24 -0.60
C ASN A 810 13.88 20.50 -1.47
N THR A 811 12.86 21.33 -1.16
CA THR A 811 12.63 22.60 -1.89
C THR A 811 13.83 23.55 -1.76
N ILE A 812 14.47 23.58 -0.59
CA ILE A 812 15.79 24.21 -0.41
C ILE A 812 16.81 23.10 -0.22
N HIS A 813 17.77 23.01 -1.14
CA HIS A 813 18.76 21.95 -1.24
C HIS A 813 20.17 22.54 -1.40
N ASP A 814 21.16 21.64 -1.41
CA ASP A 814 22.60 21.92 -1.36
C ASP A 814 23.11 22.85 -2.48
N GLU A 815 22.36 22.97 -3.58
CA GLU A 815 22.70 23.78 -4.75
C GLU A 815 22.02 25.16 -4.77
N ASN A 816 20.81 25.30 -4.20
CA ASN A 816 19.99 26.51 -4.31
C ASN A 816 19.85 27.33 -3.02
N TRP A 817 20.29 26.83 -1.86
CA TRP A 817 20.16 27.53 -0.57
C TRP A 817 20.82 28.92 -0.56
N HIS A 818 21.80 29.14 -1.43
CA HIS A 818 22.43 30.44 -1.64
C HIS A 818 21.43 31.54 -2.06
N GLU A 819 20.36 31.18 -2.80
CA GLU A 819 19.32 32.13 -3.22
C GLU A 819 18.52 32.72 -2.07
N PHE A 820 18.52 32.05 -0.91
CA PHE A 820 17.90 32.57 0.32
C PHE A 820 18.70 33.73 0.92
N LEU A 821 19.94 33.95 0.46
CA LEU A 821 20.79 35.08 0.85
C LEU A 821 20.82 36.12 -0.28
N ASP A 822 20.81 37.40 0.05
CA ASP A 822 21.07 38.45 -0.94
C ASP A 822 22.58 38.64 -1.20
N SER A 823 22.93 39.57 -2.09
CA SER A 823 24.32 39.85 -2.48
C SER A 823 25.23 40.34 -1.34
N THR A 824 24.67 40.72 -0.19
CA THR A 824 25.44 41.06 1.02
C THR A 824 25.66 39.86 1.95
N GLY A 825 25.05 38.71 1.64
CA GLY A 825 24.97 37.55 2.52
C GLY A 825 23.81 37.62 3.52
N THR A 826 22.99 38.67 3.50
CA THR A 826 21.87 38.85 4.43
C THR A 826 20.73 37.92 4.03
N PRO A 827 20.23 37.04 4.93
CA PRO A 827 19.19 36.09 4.59
C PRO A 827 17.84 36.77 4.32
N SER A 828 16.96 36.08 3.61
CA SER A 828 15.58 36.49 3.40
C SER A 828 14.77 36.43 4.70
N SER A 829 15.15 35.55 5.63
CA SER A 829 14.75 35.57 7.05
C SER A 829 15.87 35.09 7.96
N PRO A 830 16.17 35.77 9.08
CA PRO A 830 17.18 35.31 10.04
C PRO A 830 16.74 34.06 10.81
N LEU A 831 15.43 33.79 10.92
CA LEU A 831 14.87 32.62 11.58
C LEU A 831 14.07 31.73 10.61
N ILE A 832 14.24 30.41 10.75
CA ILE A 832 13.41 29.37 10.12
C ILE A 832 12.89 28.43 11.21
N VAL A 833 11.59 28.11 11.20
CA VAL A 833 11.00 27.05 12.05
C VAL A 833 10.31 26.04 11.14
N GLU A 834 10.83 24.81 11.06
CA GLU A 834 10.35 23.81 10.08
C GLU A 834 9.04 23.13 10.53
N GLY A 835 7.92 23.49 9.89
CA GLY A 835 6.63 22.83 10.10
C GLY A 835 6.44 21.57 9.25
N ALA A 836 6.92 21.59 8.01
CA ALA A 836 6.90 20.47 7.08
C ALA A 836 8.16 19.60 7.21
N ASN A 837 8.01 18.29 7.05
CA ASN A 837 9.14 17.36 7.08
C ASN A 837 10.01 17.54 5.83
N ILE A 838 11.33 17.54 6.01
CA ILE A 838 12.31 17.47 4.90
C ILE A 838 12.15 18.62 3.87
N PHE A 839 11.75 19.84 4.29
CA PHE A 839 11.70 20.99 3.37
C PHE A 839 13.11 21.47 2.97
N LEU A 840 14.04 21.49 3.94
CA LEU A 840 15.46 21.75 3.72
C LEU A 840 16.27 20.43 3.72
N THR A 841 17.32 20.34 2.90
CA THR A 841 18.34 19.26 3.02
C THR A 841 19.29 19.51 4.21
N ALA A 842 20.13 18.54 4.55
CA ALA A 842 21.13 18.70 5.60
C ALA A 842 22.19 19.76 5.25
N GLY A 843 22.76 19.72 4.04
CA GLY A 843 23.74 20.72 3.61
C GLY A 843 23.15 22.11 3.39
N ALA A 844 21.89 22.22 2.96
CA ALA A 844 21.19 23.51 2.93
C ALA A 844 21.09 24.17 4.32
N ARG A 845 20.69 23.40 5.36
CA ARG A 845 20.66 23.92 6.74
C ARG A 845 22.05 24.36 7.21
N GLN A 846 23.08 23.56 6.93
CA GLN A 846 24.46 23.87 7.34
C GLN A 846 24.99 25.12 6.62
N GLY A 847 24.77 25.25 5.31
CA GLY A 847 25.19 26.41 4.52
C GLY A 847 24.53 27.72 4.97
N LEU A 848 23.22 27.69 5.19
CA LEU A 848 22.45 28.82 5.73
C LEU A 848 22.94 29.26 7.11
N PHE A 849 23.24 28.30 8.00
CA PHE A 849 23.84 28.59 9.30
C PHE A 849 25.26 29.17 9.17
N GLU A 850 26.12 28.59 8.33
CA GLU A 850 27.52 29.01 8.22
C GLU A 850 27.68 30.41 7.60
N LYS A 851 26.98 30.68 6.49
CA LYS A 851 27.12 31.95 5.75
C LYS A 851 26.11 33.01 6.17
N GLY A 852 24.84 32.65 6.29
CA GLY A 852 23.74 33.59 6.59
C GLY A 852 23.45 33.78 8.08
N LYS A 853 24.09 32.99 8.96
CA LYS A 853 23.79 32.92 10.41
C LYS A 853 22.32 32.66 10.72
N VAL A 854 21.63 31.97 9.82
CA VAL A 854 20.21 31.64 9.96
C VAL A 854 20.03 30.67 11.12
N MET A 855 19.17 31.04 12.09
CA MET A 855 18.72 30.15 13.14
C MET A 855 17.64 29.22 12.56
N ILE A 856 17.82 27.90 12.67
CA ILE A 856 16.90 26.91 12.08
C ILE A 856 16.44 25.95 13.16
N VAL A 857 15.17 26.06 13.58
CA VAL A 857 14.53 25.04 14.43
C VAL A 857 14.06 23.91 13.52
N LYS A 858 14.64 22.72 13.71
CA LYS A 858 14.42 21.54 12.86
C LYS A 858 13.06 20.87 13.11
N ASP A 859 12.53 20.26 12.05
CA ASP A 859 11.26 19.51 12.03
C ASP A 859 11.13 18.46 13.15
N SER A 860 12.21 17.73 13.47
CA SER A 860 12.30 16.75 14.58
C SER A 860 12.04 17.31 15.99
N SER A 861 12.03 18.64 16.15
CA SER A 861 11.58 19.31 17.37
C SER A 861 10.27 20.08 17.12
N ALA A 862 10.24 20.94 16.09
CA ALA A 862 9.16 21.90 15.87
C ALA A 862 7.78 21.25 15.67
N ASN A 863 7.68 20.15 14.93
CA ASN A 863 6.40 19.52 14.59
C ASN A 863 6.10 18.21 15.37
N LYS A 864 6.84 17.93 16.46
CA LYS A 864 6.69 16.68 17.24
C LYS A 864 5.33 16.51 17.90
N CYS A 865 4.59 17.59 18.16
CA CYS A 865 3.34 17.53 18.92
C CYS A 865 2.28 16.59 18.32
N GLY A 866 2.26 16.42 16.99
CA GLY A 866 1.39 15.43 16.35
C GLY A 866 1.63 13.97 16.77
N VAL A 867 2.90 13.55 17.00
CA VAL A 867 3.16 12.16 17.45
C VAL A 867 2.79 11.97 18.93
N ILE A 868 2.92 13.03 19.74
CA ILE A 868 2.56 13.01 21.17
C ILE A 868 1.04 12.88 21.33
N THR A 869 0.25 13.61 20.54
CA THR A 869 -1.22 13.46 20.50
C THR A 869 -1.63 12.02 20.22
N SER A 870 -1.00 11.36 19.24
CA SER A 870 -1.32 9.96 18.93
C SER A 870 -0.95 8.99 20.06
N SER A 871 0.12 9.27 20.82
CA SER A 871 0.50 8.48 22.01
C SER A 871 -0.54 8.61 23.13
N PHE A 872 -1.06 9.83 23.36
CA PHE A 872 -2.18 10.03 24.29
C PHE A 872 -3.47 9.35 23.80
N GLU A 873 -3.73 9.29 22.49
CA GLU A 873 -4.84 8.51 21.93
C GLU A 873 -4.64 7.00 22.14
N ILE A 874 -3.41 6.48 22.00
CA ILE A 874 -3.05 5.08 22.30
C ILE A 874 -3.28 4.78 23.79
N CYS A 875 -2.80 5.65 24.69
CA CYS A 875 -3.06 5.54 26.13
C CYS A 875 -4.56 5.54 26.44
N ALA A 876 -5.33 6.48 25.87
CA ALA A 876 -6.77 6.53 26.05
C ALA A 876 -7.47 5.26 25.53
N SER A 877 -7.02 4.72 24.40
CA SER A 877 -7.55 3.50 23.78
C SER A 877 -7.21 2.21 24.55
N MET A 878 -6.23 2.24 25.47
CA MET A 878 -5.94 1.15 26.40
C MET A 878 -6.71 1.28 27.72
N LEU A 879 -7.02 2.50 28.13
CA LEU A 879 -7.59 2.80 29.44
C LEU A 879 -9.11 2.86 29.44
N LEU A 880 -9.72 3.44 28.39
CA LEU A 880 -11.14 3.80 28.34
C LEU A 880 -11.88 3.05 27.24
N GLU A 881 -13.14 2.73 27.50
CA GLU A 881 -14.09 2.33 26.46
C GLU A 881 -14.45 3.51 25.54
N GLN A 882 -14.95 3.21 24.33
CA GLN A 882 -15.29 4.25 23.35
C GLN A 882 -16.29 5.29 23.89
N SER A 883 -17.29 4.87 24.67
CA SER A 883 -18.25 5.77 25.30
C SER A 883 -17.60 6.66 26.37
N GLU A 884 -16.73 6.09 27.21
CA GLU A 884 -16.03 6.82 28.27
C GLU A 884 -15.07 7.87 27.70
N PHE A 885 -14.43 7.59 26.57
CA PHE A 885 -13.62 8.57 25.84
C PHE A 885 -14.47 9.73 25.30
N LEU A 886 -15.62 9.43 24.69
CA LEU A 886 -16.51 10.45 24.13
C LEU A 886 -17.09 11.37 25.21
N GLU A 887 -17.38 10.85 26.41
CA GLU A 887 -17.84 11.65 27.57
C GLU A 887 -16.85 12.74 27.99
N ILE A 888 -15.53 12.50 27.88
CA ILE A 888 -14.50 13.45 28.33
C ILE A 888 -13.77 14.16 27.19
N LYS A 889 -14.13 13.90 25.92
CA LYS A 889 -13.33 14.27 24.74
C LYS A 889 -12.95 15.75 24.69
N GLU A 890 -13.89 16.66 24.93
CA GLU A 890 -13.64 18.11 24.84
C GLU A 890 -12.64 18.59 25.90
N GLU A 891 -12.82 18.18 27.16
CA GLU A 891 -11.92 18.50 28.26
C GLU A 891 -10.53 17.87 28.06
N LEU A 892 -10.49 16.59 27.67
CA LEU A 892 -9.26 15.86 27.38
C LEU A 892 -8.45 16.52 26.26
N VAL A 893 -9.11 17.03 25.21
CA VAL A 893 -8.42 17.76 24.13
C VAL A 893 -7.76 19.05 24.65
N GLN A 894 -8.39 19.79 25.56
CA GLN A 894 -7.77 20.98 26.16
C GLN A 894 -6.53 20.61 26.99
N ASP A 895 -6.61 19.57 27.82
CA ASP A 895 -5.46 19.08 28.61
C ASP A 895 -4.31 18.60 27.71
N VAL A 896 -4.63 17.90 26.62
CA VAL A 896 -3.65 17.51 25.60
C VAL A 896 -2.99 18.75 25.01
N LEU A 897 -3.75 19.75 24.55
CA LEU A 897 -3.18 20.98 23.97
C LEU A 897 -2.25 21.72 24.96
N HIS A 898 -2.62 21.79 26.25
CA HIS A 898 -1.74 22.32 27.30
C HIS A 898 -0.44 21.52 27.43
N ARG A 899 -0.54 20.18 27.53
CA ARG A 899 0.61 19.28 27.69
C ARG A 899 1.55 19.32 26.48
N LEU A 900 1.01 19.43 25.26
CA LEU A 900 1.78 19.62 24.03
C LEU A 900 2.62 20.90 24.07
N ARG A 901 2.02 22.03 24.48
CA ARG A 901 2.74 23.31 24.59
C ARG A 901 3.81 23.28 25.68
N GLU A 902 3.59 22.55 26.77
CA GLU A 902 4.58 22.36 27.82
C GLU A 902 5.79 21.55 27.33
N LEU A 903 5.56 20.38 26.72
CA LEU A 903 6.61 19.50 26.19
C LEU A 903 7.39 20.13 25.02
N ALA A 904 6.73 20.96 24.21
CA ALA A 904 7.40 21.79 23.21
C ALA A 904 8.29 22.86 23.87
N ARG A 905 7.79 23.56 24.89
CA ARG A 905 8.54 24.62 25.59
C ARG A 905 9.72 24.09 26.39
N LEU A 906 9.62 22.90 26.98
CA LEU A 906 10.75 22.23 27.66
C LEU A 906 11.91 21.96 26.70
N GLU A 907 11.63 21.42 25.51
CA GLU A 907 12.67 21.20 24.49
C GLU A 907 13.21 22.49 23.90
N ALA A 908 12.34 23.48 23.61
CA ALA A 908 12.78 24.80 23.14
C ALA A 908 13.72 25.49 24.14
N ASN A 909 13.35 25.49 25.43
CA ASN A 909 14.16 26.04 26.51
C ASN A 909 15.51 25.32 26.63
N LEU A 910 15.55 23.99 26.52
CA LEU A 910 16.81 23.25 26.49
C LEU A 910 17.63 23.66 25.26
N MET A 911 17.04 23.64 24.06
CA MET A 911 17.73 23.93 22.81
C MET A 911 18.39 25.33 22.81
N PHE A 912 17.67 26.37 23.22
CA PHE A 912 18.22 27.73 23.30
C PHE A 912 19.16 27.94 24.50
N ARG A 913 19.03 27.14 25.58
CA ARG A 913 20.03 27.11 26.66
C ARG A 913 21.36 26.50 26.18
N GLU A 914 21.31 25.37 25.49
CA GLU A 914 22.52 24.73 24.95
C GLU A 914 23.17 25.59 23.85
N TYR A 915 22.37 26.22 22.98
CA TYR A 915 22.87 27.17 21.97
C TYR A 915 23.63 28.37 22.59
N ARG A 916 23.11 28.96 23.68
CA ARG A 916 23.80 30.05 24.39
C ARG A 916 25.08 29.61 25.09
N ASN A 917 25.10 28.39 25.65
CA ASN A 917 26.27 27.83 26.31
C ASN A 917 27.34 27.39 25.30
N TYR A 918 26.91 26.88 24.14
CA TYR A 918 27.74 26.27 23.10
C TYR A 918 27.26 26.75 21.72
N PRO A 919 27.69 27.92 21.23
CA PRO A 919 27.23 28.46 19.95
C PRO A 919 27.49 27.51 18.78
N GLY A 920 26.43 27.13 18.06
CA GLY A 920 26.47 26.09 17.04
C GLY A 920 25.15 25.97 16.27
N SER A 921 25.08 25.00 15.36
CA SER A 921 23.93 24.83 14.46
C SER A 921 22.73 24.25 15.21
N LEU A 922 21.63 25.01 15.35
CA LEU A 922 20.40 24.56 16.05
C LEU A 922 19.84 23.20 15.59
N PRO A 923 19.87 22.83 14.29
CA PRO A 923 19.50 21.48 13.85
C PRO A 923 20.33 20.36 14.48
N GLN A 924 21.63 20.60 14.76
CA GLN A 924 22.49 19.62 15.45
C GLN A 924 22.07 19.47 16.91
N PHE A 925 21.61 20.54 17.57
CA PHE A 925 21.05 20.45 18.93
C PHE A 925 19.73 19.67 18.96
N SER A 926 18.81 19.87 17.99
CA SER A 926 17.59 19.06 17.86
C SER A 926 17.90 17.56 17.80
N GLU A 927 18.87 17.16 16.98
CA GLU A 927 19.30 15.75 16.88
C GLU A 927 19.99 15.27 18.16
N ARG A 928 20.93 16.04 18.73
CA ARG A 928 21.66 15.66 19.95
C ARG A 928 20.76 15.54 21.18
N ILE A 929 19.75 16.40 21.34
CA ILE A 929 18.73 16.25 22.41
C ILE A 929 18.02 14.90 22.25
N SER A 930 17.57 14.60 21.03
CA SER A 930 16.85 13.37 20.71
C SER A 930 17.71 12.12 20.96
N VAL A 931 18.99 12.15 20.56
CA VAL A 931 19.96 11.08 20.80
C VAL A 931 20.28 10.92 22.29
N ALA A 932 20.45 12.01 23.04
CA ALA A 932 20.72 11.95 24.48
C ALA A 932 19.53 11.38 25.28
N ILE A 933 18.29 11.76 24.93
CA ILE A 933 17.09 11.18 25.52
C ILE A 933 17.00 9.69 25.16
N ASN A 934 17.08 9.32 23.88
CA ASN A 934 17.02 7.91 23.45
C ASN A 934 18.12 7.03 24.07
N ARG A 935 19.32 7.57 24.31
CA ARG A 935 20.43 6.90 25.03
C ARG A 935 20.07 6.65 26.50
N ALA A 936 19.54 7.65 27.19
CA ALA A 936 19.14 7.53 28.59
C ALA A 936 17.93 6.59 28.76
N ASP A 937 16.95 6.71 27.87
CA ASP A 937 15.77 5.86 27.74
C ASP A 937 16.15 4.38 27.56
N ALA A 938 17.08 4.07 26.64
CA ALA A 938 17.59 2.71 26.45
C ALA A 938 18.28 2.15 27.71
N ALA A 939 19.10 2.95 28.41
CA ALA A 939 19.75 2.54 29.65
C ALA A 939 18.75 2.28 30.78
N ILE A 940 17.71 3.12 30.91
CA ILE A 940 16.66 2.96 31.93
C ILE A 940 15.78 1.75 31.61
N ARG A 941 15.40 1.51 30.34
CA ARG A 941 14.68 0.28 29.94
C ARG A 941 15.47 -0.99 30.30
N GLY A 942 16.78 -1.00 30.07
CA GLY A 942 17.63 -2.14 30.45
C GLY A 942 17.58 -2.41 31.96
N PHE A 943 17.54 -1.36 32.78
CA PHE A 943 17.38 -1.49 34.23
C PHE A 943 15.97 -1.92 34.67
N LEU A 944 14.92 -1.51 33.94
CA LEU A 944 13.52 -1.85 34.24
C LEU A 944 13.04 -3.18 33.61
N ALA A 945 13.90 -3.91 32.90
CA ALA A 945 13.52 -5.14 32.19
C ALA A 945 12.93 -6.23 33.10
N ASP A 946 13.46 -6.36 34.32
CA ASP A 946 13.01 -7.35 35.31
C ASP A 946 11.93 -6.81 36.28
N MET A 947 11.51 -5.54 36.15
CA MET A 947 10.53 -4.91 37.05
C MET A 947 9.14 -5.57 36.91
N GLU A 948 8.56 -6.05 38.00
CA GLU A 948 7.26 -6.73 38.02
C GLU A 948 6.11 -5.82 38.50
N ARG A 949 4.89 -6.12 38.04
CA ARG A 949 3.69 -5.36 38.46
C ARG A 949 3.48 -5.54 39.96
N GLY A 950 3.57 -4.43 40.70
CA GLY A 950 3.39 -4.44 42.15
C GLY A 950 4.65 -4.78 42.95
N ASP A 951 5.85 -4.67 42.38
CA ASP A 951 7.08 -4.56 43.19
C ASP A 951 7.23 -3.14 43.81
N GLU A 952 8.33 -2.87 44.52
CA GLU A 952 8.59 -1.55 45.12
C GLU A 952 8.89 -0.48 44.06
N VAL A 953 9.63 -0.84 43.01
CA VAL A 953 10.04 0.06 41.92
C VAL A 953 8.81 0.51 41.13
N TYR A 954 7.97 -0.43 40.69
CA TYR A 954 6.68 -0.19 40.05
C TYR A 954 5.81 0.76 40.87
N ARG A 955 5.60 0.49 42.17
CA ARG A 955 4.79 1.37 43.03
C ARG A 955 5.39 2.77 43.17
N SER A 956 6.73 2.88 43.19
CA SER A 956 7.41 4.17 43.29
C SER A 956 7.28 5.00 42.01
N LEU A 957 7.30 4.34 40.84
CA LEU A 957 7.28 4.98 39.52
C LEU A 957 5.88 5.17 38.94
N LEU A 958 4.85 4.44 39.39
CA LEU A 958 3.48 4.55 38.88
C LEU A 958 2.95 6.00 38.80
N PRO A 959 3.16 6.89 39.82
CA PRO A 959 2.79 8.30 39.74
C PRO A 959 3.42 9.08 38.57
N LEU A 960 4.62 8.69 38.12
CA LEU A 960 5.27 9.32 36.97
C LEU A 960 4.45 9.12 35.69
N PHE A 961 3.78 7.97 35.55
CA PHE A 961 2.87 7.73 34.44
C PHE A 961 1.50 8.37 34.70
N THR A 962 0.87 8.05 35.83
CA THR A 962 -0.52 8.45 36.08
C THR A 962 -0.70 9.94 36.31
N GLU A 963 0.19 10.59 37.06
CA GLU A 963 0.04 12.00 37.48
C GLU A 963 0.85 12.96 36.60
N GLN A 964 1.93 12.49 35.96
CA GLN A 964 2.88 13.35 35.25
C GLN A 964 2.98 13.09 33.73
N HIS A 965 2.65 11.89 33.24
CA HIS A 965 2.68 11.61 31.80
C HIS A 965 1.30 11.86 31.16
N LEU A 966 0.26 11.22 31.70
CA LEU A 966 -1.10 11.32 31.16
C LEU A 966 -1.68 12.74 31.29
N PRO A 967 -2.50 13.20 30.33
CA PRO A 967 -3.37 14.36 30.51
C PRO A 967 -4.26 14.20 31.75
N GLN A 968 -4.49 15.28 32.50
CA GLN A 968 -5.17 15.25 33.80
C GLN A 968 -6.54 14.55 33.72
N LYS A 969 -7.41 14.96 32.78
CA LYS A 969 -8.73 14.37 32.61
C LYS A 969 -8.72 12.88 32.28
N LEU A 970 -7.71 12.41 31.52
CA LEU A 970 -7.53 10.99 31.25
C LEU A 970 -7.10 10.24 32.51
N SER A 971 -6.19 10.81 33.31
CA SER A 971 -5.78 10.24 34.59
C SER A 971 -6.96 10.10 35.57
N GLU A 972 -7.76 11.15 35.72
CA GLU A 972 -8.95 11.17 36.57
C GLU A 972 -9.99 10.10 36.15
N LYS A 973 -10.32 10.02 34.85
CA LYS A 973 -11.29 9.05 34.33
C LYS A 973 -10.77 7.61 34.36
N ALA A 974 -9.47 7.43 34.15
CA ALA A 974 -8.81 6.13 34.15
C ALA A 974 -8.29 5.68 35.54
N ALA A 975 -8.68 6.36 36.62
CA ALA A 975 -8.27 6.01 37.97
C ALA A 975 -8.61 4.55 38.31
N GLY A 976 -7.59 3.77 38.66
CA GLY A 976 -7.71 2.32 38.92
C GLY A 976 -7.73 1.42 37.68
N GLN A 977 -7.70 1.97 36.46
CA GLN A 977 -7.76 1.20 35.20
C GLN A 977 -6.38 0.87 34.60
N VAL A 978 -5.28 1.30 35.24
CA VAL A 978 -3.89 1.18 34.74
C VAL A 978 -3.43 -0.28 34.54
N ASP A 979 -4.08 -1.24 35.21
CA ASP A 979 -3.79 -2.66 35.01
C ASP A 979 -4.22 -3.20 33.63
N ARG A 980 -5.00 -2.43 32.85
CA ARG A 980 -5.29 -2.69 31.43
C ARG A 980 -4.07 -2.48 30.52
N ILE A 981 -3.10 -1.64 30.92
CA ILE A 981 -1.92 -1.32 30.11
C ILE A 981 -0.88 -2.46 30.23
N PRO A 982 -0.33 -2.98 29.12
CA PRO A 982 0.76 -3.96 29.15
C PRO A 982 1.96 -3.50 29.97
N LEU A 983 2.57 -4.41 30.75
CA LEU A 983 3.67 -4.06 31.66
C LEU A 983 4.89 -3.48 30.90
N ASP A 984 5.18 -3.99 29.71
CA ASP A 984 6.25 -3.45 28.85
C ASP A 984 5.98 -2.03 28.36
N TYR A 985 4.71 -1.67 28.12
CA TYR A 985 4.35 -0.29 27.79
C TYR A 985 4.58 0.63 29.00
N LEU A 986 4.26 0.18 30.23
CA LEU A 986 4.56 0.93 31.45
C LEU A 986 6.08 1.06 31.70
N ARG A 987 6.87 -0.01 31.49
CA ARG A 987 8.34 0.03 31.55
C ARG A 987 8.90 1.07 30.57
N ASN A 988 8.40 1.09 29.33
CA ASN A 988 8.74 2.11 28.34
C ASN A 988 8.34 3.53 28.77
N ALA A 989 7.13 3.70 29.32
CA ALA A 989 6.64 5.00 29.74
C ALA A 989 7.42 5.58 30.93
N PHE A 990 7.82 4.75 31.89
CA PHE A 990 8.71 5.15 32.97
C PHE A 990 10.09 5.55 32.41
N ALA A 991 10.64 4.80 31.45
CA ALA A 991 11.93 5.10 30.83
C ALA A 991 11.93 6.41 30.03
N SER A 992 10.91 6.66 29.19
CA SER A 992 10.80 7.90 28.41
C SER A 992 10.55 9.12 29.31
N CYS A 993 9.75 9.00 30.36
CA CYS A 993 9.53 10.10 31.32
C CYS A 993 10.75 10.40 32.18
N LEU A 994 11.47 9.38 32.66
CA LEU A 994 12.69 9.58 33.45
C LEU A 994 13.84 10.17 32.60
N SER A 995 14.03 9.68 31.37
CA SER A 995 15.07 10.15 30.46
C SER A 995 14.85 11.59 29.99
N SER A 996 13.67 11.90 29.46
CA SER A 996 13.31 13.26 29.02
C SER A 996 13.46 14.28 30.16
N LYS A 997 12.93 13.97 31.36
CA LYS A 997 13.13 14.80 32.56
C LYS A 997 14.60 15.05 32.88
N LEU A 998 15.43 14.01 32.91
CA LEU A 998 16.85 14.16 33.26
C LEU A 998 17.59 15.02 32.21
N VAL A 999 17.33 14.80 30.92
CA VAL A 999 17.99 15.56 29.83
C VAL A 999 17.52 17.02 29.80
N TYR A 1000 16.22 17.30 29.91
CA TYR A 1000 15.70 18.68 29.98
C TYR A 1000 16.21 19.44 31.20
N ARG A 1001 16.44 18.73 32.32
CA ARG A 1001 17.03 19.32 33.52
C ARG A 1001 18.51 19.63 33.34
N GLU A 1002 19.35 18.61 33.19
CA GLU A 1002 20.82 18.73 33.32
C GLU A 1002 21.53 19.03 31.99
N GLY A 1003 20.89 18.77 30.85
CA GLY A 1003 21.42 19.08 29.53
C GLY A 1003 22.19 17.93 28.85
N ILE A 1004 22.50 18.16 27.58
CA ILE A 1004 23.00 17.12 26.66
C ILE A 1004 24.38 16.61 27.11
N ASN A 1005 25.33 17.53 27.30
CA ASN A 1005 26.72 17.18 27.63
C ASN A 1005 26.84 16.40 28.95
N PHE A 1006 25.93 16.65 29.91
CA PHE A 1006 25.88 15.91 31.15
C PHE A 1006 25.58 14.42 30.88
N ILE A 1007 24.54 14.11 30.11
CA ILE A 1007 24.16 12.74 29.75
C ILE A 1007 25.25 12.05 28.91
N GLU A 1008 25.81 12.76 27.93
CA GLU A 1008 26.90 12.25 27.08
C GLU A 1008 28.14 11.86 27.92
N SER A 1009 28.41 12.58 29.01
CA SER A 1009 29.53 12.30 29.92
C SER A 1009 29.30 11.12 30.89
N GLN A 1010 28.06 10.65 31.07
CA GLN A 1010 27.77 9.55 32.01
C GLN A 1010 27.99 8.17 31.37
N PRO A 1011 28.58 7.21 32.10
CA PRO A 1011 28.54 5.79 31.75
C PRO A 1011 27.09 5.29 31.67
N LEU A 1012 26.78 4.41 30.71
CA LEU A 1012 25.41 3.91 30.48
C LEU A 1012 24.80 3.29 31.76
N ASP A 1013 25.55 2.43 32.44
CA ASP A 1013 25.14 1.73 33.66
C ASP A 1013 24.78 2.70 34.82
N SER A 1014 25.39 3.89 34.82
CA SER A 1014 25.14 4.93 35.82
C SER A 1014 23.89 5.75 35.55
N ILE A 1015 23.47 5.89 34.28
CA ILE A 1015 22.35 6.78 33.90
C ILE A 1015 21.04 6.32 34.56
N ALA A 1016 20.75 5.02 34.57
CA ALA A 1016 19.52 4.49 35.17
C ALA A 1016 19.42 4.78 36.68
N GLN A 1017 20.50 4.48 37.42
CA GLN A 1017 20.58 4.75 38.86
C GLN A 1017 20.50 6.25 39.16
N LEU A 1018 21.12 7.07 38.31
CA LEU A 1018 21.08 8.53 38.43
C LEU A 1018 19.66 9.06 38.25
N SER A 1019 18.95 8.65 37.20
CA SER A 1019 17.55 9.03 36.94
C SER A 1019 16.63 8.74 38.13
N LEU A 1020 16.74 7.54 38.72
CA LEU A 1020 15.93 7.13 39.88
C LEU A 1020 16.27 7.94 41.14
N ARG A 1021 17.55 8.27 41.35
CA ARG A 1021 17.99 9.17 42.44
C ARG A 1021 17.47 10.60 42.22
N TYR A 1022 17.47 11.10 41.00
CA TYR A 1022 16.90 12.39 40.62
C TYR A 1022 15.40 12.46 40.88
N PHE A 1023 14.65 11.45 40.46
CA PHE A 1023 13.21 11.34 40.73
C PHE A 1023 12.90 11.29 42.23
N SER A 1024 13.65 10.49 43.00
CA SER A 1024 13.50 10.40 44.46
C SER A 1024 13.81 11.73 45.17
N ALA A 1025 14.86 12.44 44.73
CA ALA A 1025 15.23 13.75 45.26
C ALA A 1025 14.25 14.87 44.84
N GLU A 1026 13.63 14.76 43.67
CA GLU A 1026 12.56 15.66 43.21
C GLU A 1026 11.32 15.54 44.09
N LYS A 1027 10.83 14.31 44.35
CA LYS A 1027 9.71 14.07 45.27
C LYS A 1027 9.96 14.60 46.68
N ASN A 1028 11.18 14.45 47.18
CA ASN A 1028 11.60 15.03 48.46
C ASN A 1028 11.62 16.57 48.44
N LEU A 1029 12.00 17.17 47.31
CA LEU A 1029 11.98 18.62 47.12
C LEU A 1029 10.55 19.17 47.00
N GLU A 1030 9.65 18.49 46.30
CA GLU A 1030 8.23 18.85 46.19
C GLU A 1030 7.57 18.90 47.58
N GLY A 1031 7.75 17.85 48.40
CA GLY A 1031 7.26 17.85 49.78
C GLY A 1031 7.94 18.88 50.72
N LEU A 1032 9.06 19.49 50.33
CA LEU A 1032 9.64 20.66 51.00
C LEU A 1032 9.02 21.97 50.46
N LEU A 1033 8.82 22.07 49.15
CA LEU A 1033 8.17 23.21 48.50
C LEU A 1033 6.73 23.38 48.98
N GLU A 1034 5.96 22.32 49.14
CA GLU A 1034 4.61 22.38 49.73
C GLU A 1034 4.63 22.94 51.17
N LYS A 1035 5.55 22.48 52.01
CA LYS A 1035 5.70 22.95 53.39
C LYS A 1035 6.13 24.41 53.48
N VAL A 1036 7.00 24.86 52.56
CA VAL A 1036 7.40 26.27 52.48
C VAL A 1036 6.27 27.14 51.93
N GLY A 1037 5.57 26.69 50.88
CA GLY A 1037 4.43 27.39 50.28
C GLY A 1037 3.24 27.53 51.22
N GLY A 1038 2.93 26.48 51.98
CA GLY A 1038 1.90 26.49 53.03
C GLY A 1038 2.32 27.17 54.34
N SER A 1039 3.55 27.65 54.46
CA SER A 1039 3.99 28.36 55.67
C SER A 1039 3.54 29.81 55.66
N ASN A 1040 2.94 30.23 56.78
CA ASN A 1040 2.62 31.63 57.09
C ASN A 1040 3.75 32.33 57.89
N SER A 1041 4.92 31.70 58.05
CA SER A 1041 6.06 32.25 58.81
C SER A 1041 7.01 33.12 57.99
N LEU A 1042 6.75 33.30 56.70
CA LEU A 1042 7.53 34.10 55.76
C LEU A 1042 6.61 35.10 55.08
N ALA A 1043 7.13 36.29 54.76
CA ALA A 1043 6.43 37.22 53.87
C ALA A 1043 6.33 36.61 52.45
N ASP A 1044 5.28 36.95 51.70
CA ASP A 1044 4.98 36.32 50.41
C ASP A 1044 6.15 36.38 49.41
N ALA A 1045 6.82 37.53 49.32
CA ALA A 1045 7.98 37.73 48.46
C ALA A 1045 9.18 36.85 48.85
N ASP A 1046 9.48 36.73 50.15
CA ASP A 1046 10.56 35.88 50.66
C ASP A 1046 10.25 34.40 50.46
N ARG A 1047 8.99 34.01 50.73
CA ARG A 1047 8.48 32.66 50.48
C ARG A 1047 8.66 32.28 49.02
N GLU A 1048 8.24 33.15 48.10
CA GLU A 1048 8.40 32.91 46.67
C GLU A 1048 9.87 32.90 46.22
N GLN A 1049 10.73 33.74 46.79
CA GLN A 1049 12.17 33.74 46.54
C GLN A 1049 12.84 32.43 47.02
N VAL A 1050 12.50 31.93 48.21
CA VAL A 1050 12.97 30.64 48.73
C VAL A 1050 12.50 29.48 47.84
N MET A 1051 11.21 29.46 47.47
CA MET A 1051 10.64 28.47 46.55
C MET A 1051 11.37 28.46 45.20
N ARG A 1052 11.71 29.64 44.66
CA ARG A 1052 12.46 29.80 43.41
C ARG A 1052 13.89 29.27 43.51
N LEU A 1053 14.59 29.53 44.62
CA LEU A 1053 15.94 29.01 44.87
C LEU A 1053 15.93 27.48 45.03
N LEU A 1054 14.97 26.95 45.80
CA LEU A 1054 14.76 25.52 45.99
C LEU A 1054 14.48 24.80 44.66
N ARG A 1055 13.56 25.32 43.83
CA ARG A 1055 13.29 24.77 42.48
C ARG A 1055 14.55 24.78 41.59
N ARG A 1056 15.37 25.83 41.67
CA ARG A 1056 16.55 26.00 40.79
C ARG A 1056 17.75 25.12 41.17
N GLY A 1057 17.99 24.88 42.47
CA GLY A 1057 19.19 24.17 42.93
C GLY A 1057 18.94 22.96 43.85
N GLY A 1058 17.72 22.75 44.34
CA GLY A 1058 17.41 21.82 45.43
C GLY A 1058 17.79 20.37 45.13
N VAL A 1059 17.45 19.83 43.96
CA VAL A 1059 17.76 18.42 43.61
C VAL A 1059 19.26 18.18 43.49
N ARG A 1060 20.01 19.05 42.79
CA ARG A 1060 21.48 18.94 42.71
C ARG A 1060 22.13 19.03 44.09
N SER A 1061 21.66 19.93 44.95
CA SER A 1061 22.11 20.05 46.34
C SER A 1061 21.82 18.81 47.19
N LEU A 1062 20.61 18.23 47.08
CA LEU A 1062 20.24 16.98 47.75
C LEU A 1062 21.10 15.79 47.29
N LEU A 1063 21.45 15.74 46.01
CA LEU A 1063 22.26 14.68 45.42
C LEU A 1063 23.78 14.89 45.53
N ARG A 1064 24.21 16.10 45.94
CA ARG A 1064 25.62 16.56 45.95
C ARG A 1064 26.27 16.53 44.55
N VAL A 1065 25.49 16.85 43.52
CA VAL A 1065 25.94 16.96 42.13
C VAL A 1065 26.32 18.42 41.84
N PHE A 1066 27.61 18.71 41.96
CA PHE A 1066 28.19 20.05 41.78
C PHE A 1066 28.59 20.30 40.33
#